data_AF-G7P4J4-F1
#
_entry.id   AF-G7P4J4-F1
#
_cell.length_a   1.000
_cell.length_b   1.000
_cell.length_c   1.000
_cell.angle_alpha   90.00
_cell.angle_beta   90.00
_cell.angle_gamma   90.00
#
_symmetry.space_group_name_H-M   'P 1'
#
loop_
_entity.id
_entity.type
_entity.pdbx_description
1 polymer ?
#
loop_
_entity_poly.entity_id
_entity_poly.type
_entity_poly.pdbx_seq_one_letter_code
_entity_poly.pdbx_strand_id
1 'polypeptide(L)'
;MSAFRLWPGLLMIVLASLCHRGSSCGLSTHIEIGKYWRVVMLLVILDIGRWYYKELLLEHQDAYQAGTVFPDCFYPSLCKGGKFHDVSESTHWTPFLNASIHYIRENYPLPWEKVGMVLRFFYISYKAELSVVALLPDICIQLSMVLFLSQIDFHGSYSEAHSAGDFGGDVLSQFEFNFNYLARRWYVPVKDLLGIYEKLYGREVITENVIVDCSHIQFLEMIIAELAVCKLEWPTKLSNSETFRVSVEQLSRWSGEIMNTLSLWEMVEAHYGFSVKFMLMSLSDCSLPENPLFIACGGQQNHTQGSKMQKNDFHRNLTSSLTENIDRNINYTERGVFFSVNSWTPDSMSFIYKALERNIRTMFIGGSQLSQKHISSPLASYFLSFPYARLGWAMTSADLNQDGYGDLVVGAPGYSRPGRIHIGRVYIIYGNELGLPPVDLDLDKEAHGILEGFQPSGRFGSALAVLDFNMDGVPDLAVGAPSVGSEQLTYKGAVYVYFGSKQGRMSSSPNITISCQDIYCNLGWTLLAADVNGDSEPDLVIGSPFAPGGGKQKGIVAAFYSGPSLSDKEKLNVEAANWTVRGEEDFAWFGYSLHGVTVDNRTLLLVGSPTWKNASRLGRLLHIRDEKKSLGRVYGYFPPNSQSWFTIVGDKAMGKLGTSLSSGHVLMNGTLTQVLLVGAPTRDDVSKMAFLTMTLHQGGATRMYALTSDLQPPLLSTFSGDRRFSRFGGVLHLSDLDDDGVDEIIVAAPLRIADVTSGLIGGEDGRVYVYNGKETTLGDMTGKCKSWMTPCPEEKAQYVLISPEASSRFGSSLITVRSKAKNQVVIAAGRSSLGARLSGALHVYSFGSD
;
A
#
# COMPACT_ATOMS: atom_id res chain seq x y z
N MET A 1 7.62 -52.65 -3.28
CA MET A 1 7.95 -52.04 -1.97
C MET A 1 8.34 -50.58 -2.23
N SER A 2 7.48 -49.60 -2.52
CA SER A 2 6.19 -49.17 -1.92
C SER A 2 6.29 -48.62 -0.48
N ALA A 3 7.34 -47.87 -0.15
CA ALA A 3 7.42 -47.10 1.09
C ALA A 3 7.60 -45.56 0.91
N PHE A 4 7.90 -45.06 -0.29
CA PHE A 4 8.25 -43.64 -0.50
C PHE A 4 7.15 -42.72 -1.05
N ARG A 5 5.89 -43.17 -1.15
CA ARG A 5 4.79 -42.36 -1.74
C ARG A 5 3.78 -41.76 -0.76
N LEU A 6 3.85 -42.08 0.54
CA LEU A 6 2.90 -41.59 1.54
C LEU A 6 3.36 -40.34 2.29
N TRP A 7 4.67 -40.09 2.36
CA TRP A 7 5.23 -38.97 3.15
C TRP A 7 4.83 -37.58 2.64
N PRO A 8 4.80 -37.29 1.32
CA PRO A 8 4.37 -35.98 0.83
C PRO A 8 2.90 -35.71 1.15
N GLY A 9 2.04 -36.73 1.05
CA GLY A 9 0.61 -36.61 1.36
C GLY A 9 0.36 -36.41 2.86
N LEU A 10 1.06 -37.16 3.72
CA LEU A 10 0.94 -37.03 5.17
C LEU A 10 1.50 -35.67 5.65
N LEU A 11 2.63 -35.23 5.09
CA LEU A 11 3.18 -33.90 5.34
C LEU A 11 2.16 -32.83 4.92
N MET A 12 1.61 -32.89 3.71
CA MET A 12 0.59 -31.93 3.26
C MET A 12 -0.66 -31.89 4.15
N ILE A 13 -1.13 -33.03 4.66
CA ILE A 13 -2.25 -33.10 5.62
C ILE A 13 -1.87 -32.42 6.95
N VAL A 14 -0.65 -32.66 7.44
CA VAL A 14 -0.12 -32.01 8.66
C VAL A 14 0.04 -30.50 8.43
N LEU A 15 0.63 -30.06 7.32
CA LEU A 15 0.80 -28.64 6.97
C LEU A 15 -0.56 -27.93 6.78
N ALA A 16 -1.56 -28.60 6.20
CA ALA A 16 -2.93 -28.06 6.10
C ALA A 16 -3.60 -27.92 7.47
N SER A 17 -3.39 -28.88 8.38
CA SER A 17 -3.90 -28.79 9.75
C SER A 17 -3.24 -27.67 10.57
N LEU A 18 -1.97 -27.35 10.28
CA LEU A 18 -1.24 -26.21 10.86
C LEU A 18 -1.78 -24.87 10.32
N CYS A 19 -2.02 -24.75 9.00
CA CYS A 19 -2.68 -23.57 8.40
C CYS A 19 -4.08 -23.28 8.98
N HIS A 20 -4.80 -24.31 9.44
CA HIS A 20 -6.14 -24.14 10.00
C HIS A 20 -6.13 -23.67 11.47
N ARG A 21 -5.00 -23.84 12.18
CA ARG A 21 -4.89 -23.65 13.63
C ARG A 21 -3.89 -22.58 14.06
N GLY A 22 -3.00 -22.14 13.17
CA GLY A 22 -2.10 -21.02 13.43
C GLY A 22 -2.88 -19.70 13.47
N SER A 23 -2.80 -18.98 14.58
CA SER A 23 -3.03 -17.53 14.58
C SER A 23 -1.81 -16.91 13.92
N SER A 24 -1.94 -16.50 12.66
CA SER A 24 -0.81 -15.86 11.97
C SER A 24 -0.61 -14.47 12.59
N CYS A 25 0.37 -14.36 13.49
CA CYS A 25 0.78 -13.12 14.17
C CYS A 25 1.54 -12.18 13.22
N GLY A 26 1.12 -12.03 11.96
CA GLY A 26 1.80 -11.14 11.01
C GLY A 26 3.17 -11.64 10.49
N LEU A 27 3.53 -12.92 10.64
CA LEU A 27 4.86 -13.49 10.34
C LEU A 27 5.49 -13.00 9.02
N SER A 28 4.72 -12.99 7.94
CA SER A 28 5.20 -12.58 6.61
C SER A 28 5.31 -11.06 6.47
N THR A 29 4.45 -10.32 7.17
CA THR A 29 4.51 -8.86 7.30
C THR A 29 5.77 -8.45 8.04
N HIS A 30 6.04 -9.11 9.16
CA HIS A 30 7.22 -8.97 10.00
C HIS A 30 8.53 -9.14 9.21
N ILE A 31 8.61 -10.16 8.35
CA ILE A 31 9.79 -10.38 7.50
C ILE A 31 9.95 -9.32 6.41
N GLU A 32 8.88 -8.85 5.76
CA GLU A 32 9.01 -7.77 4.75
C GLU A 32 9.42 -6.44 5.39
N ILE A 33 8.87 -6.11 6.56
CA ILE A 33 9.30 -4.92 7.31
C ILE A 33 10.77 -5.05 7.69
N GLY A 34 11.17 -6.21 8.20
CA GLY A 34 12.57 -6.56 8.40
C GLY A 34 13.38 -6.32 7.14
N LYS A 35 13.02 -6.88 5.99
CA LYS A 35 13.80 -6.69 4.77
C LYS A 35 13.94 -5.24 4.35
N TYR A 36 12.86 -4.47 4.43
CA TYR A 36 12.89 -3.03 4.17
C TYR A 36 13.85 -2.31 5.13
N TRP A 37 13.78 -2.62 6.42
CA TRP A 37 14.67 -2.07 7.44
C TRP A 37 16.14 -2.36 7.15
N ARG A 38 16.46 -3.56 6.66
CA ARG A 38 17.83 -3.90 6.23
C ARG A 38 18.31 -3.01 5.09
N VAL A 39 17.45 -2.74 4.11
CA VAL A 39 17.79 -1.83 3.00
C VAL A 39 18.05 -0.42 3.51
N VAL A 40 17.19 0.08 4.41
CA VAL A 40 17.40 1.38 5.05
C VAL A 40 18.70 1.43 5.84
N MET A 41 19.00 0.39 6.62
CA MET A 41 20.25 0.31 7.39
C MET A 41 21.50 0.32 6.52
N LEU A 42 21.45 -0.32 5.35
CA LEU A 42 22.55 -0.25 4.39
C LEU A 42 22.81 1.19 3.92
N LEU A 43 21.77 2.00 3.73
CA LEU A 43 21.92 3.42 3.36
C LEU A 43 22.57 4.24 4.47
N VAL A 44 22.19 4.00 5.73
CA VAL A 44 22.75 4.69 6.90
C VAL A 44 24.22 4.30 7.13
N ILE A 45 24.56 3.02 6.99
CA ILE A 45 25.94 2.52 7.14
C ILE A 45 26.88 3.13 6.09
N LEU A 46 26.39 3.32 4.86
CA LEU A 46 27.15 3.96 3.79
C LEU A 46 27.46 5.43 4.12
N ASP A 47 26.55 6.14 4.77
CA ASP A 47 26.74 7.54 5.19
C ASP A 47 27.83 7.69 6.26
N ILE A 48 27.90 6.74 7.20
CA ILE A 48 28.77 6.82 8.39
C ILE A 48 30.12 6.11 8.16
N GLY A 49 30.34 5.52 6.98
CA GLY A 49 31.63 4.93 6.57
C GLY A 49 32.02 3.64 7.31
N ARG A 50 31.06 2.92 7.91
CA ARG A 50 31.33 1.70 8.70
C ARG A 50 31.14 0.41 7.88
N TRP A 51 32.01 0.20 6.89
CA TRP A 51 31.94 -0.90 5.90
C TRP A 51 31.80 -2.32 6.50
N TYR A 52 32.35 -2.56 7.69
CA TYR A 52 32.27 -3.85 8.39
C TYR A 52 30.83 -4.32 8.68
N TYR A 53 29.90 -3.40 9.00
CA TYR A 53 28.51 -3.78 9.29
C TYR A 53 27.71 -4.12 8.03
N LYS A 54 28.13 -3.60 6.87
CA LYS A 54 27.52 -3.93 5.57
C LYS A 54 27.77 -5.38 5.21
N GLU A 55 29.01 -5.86 5.35
CA GLU A 55 29.36 -7.26 5.06
C GLU A 55 28.59 -8.21 5.97
N LEU A 56 28.52 -7.93 7.27
CA LEU A 56 27.77 -8.74 8.23
C LEU A 56 26.26 -8.81 7.96
N LEU A 57 25.63 -7.69 7.57
CA LEU A 57 24.22 -7.66 7.18
C LEU A 57 23.94 -8.52 5.95
N LEU A 58 24.92 -8.70 5.07
CA LEU A 58 24.80 -9.55 3.88
C LEU A 58 25.07 -11.02 4.20
N GLU A 59 26.00 -11.31 5.12
CA GLU A 59 26.41 -12.67 5.50
C GLU A 59 25.42 -13.40 6.43
N HIS A 60 24.73 -12.69 7.34
CA HIS A 60 23.88 -13.29 8.38
C HIS A 60 22.36 -13.06 8.17
N GLN A 61 21.87 -13.34 6.96
CA GLN A 61 20.44 -13.24 6.63
C GLN A 61 19.56 -14.19 7.45
N ASP A 62 20.10 -15.31 7.88
CA ASP A 62 19.43 -16.34 8.69
C ASP A 62 19.05 -15.83 10.08
N ALA A 63 20.02 -15.25 10.80
CA ALA A 63 19.77 -14.65 12.12
C ALA A 63 18.94 -13.37 12.00
N TYR A 64 19.13 -12.61 10.91
CA TYR A 64 18.33 -11.43 10.62
C TYR A 64 16.85 -11.76 10.50
N GLN A 65 16.49 -12.73 9.64
CA GLN A 65 15.09 -13.12 9.42
C GLN A 65 14.49 -13.85 10.62
N ALA A 66 15.25 -14.68 11.33
CA ALA A 66 14.76 -15.29 12.56
C ALA A 66 14.45 -14.23 13.64
N GLY A 67 15.29 -13.19 13.73
CA GLY A 67 15.12 -12.09 14.67
C GLY A 67 13.98 -11.13 14.33
N THR A 68 13.53 -11.04 13.07
CA THR A 68 12.39 -10.18 12.66
C THR A 68 11.03 -10.79 12.93
N VAL A 69 11.01 -12.02 13.45
CA VAL A 69 9.77 -12.77 13.75
C VAL A 69 9.77 -13.22 15.22
N PHE A 70 10.94 -13.24 15.85
CA PHE A 70 11.07 -13.34 17.28
C PHE A 70 10.77 -11.96 17.86
N PRO A 71 9.65 -11.78 18.56
CA PRO A 71 9.32 -12.60 19.73
C PRO A 71 7.98 -13.35 19.69
N ASP A 72 7.35 -13.40 18.53
CA ASP A 72 5.99 -13.93 18.38
C ASP A 72 5.91 -15.45 18.48
N CYS A 73 7.04 -16.13 18.67
CA CYS A 73 7.11 -17.59 18.76
C CYS A 73 6.26 -18.18 19.90
N PHE A 74 5.94 -17.42 20.96
CA PHE A 74 5.13 -17.90 22.09
C PHE A 74 3.65 -17.49 22.07
N TYR A 75 3.22 -16.69 21.09
CA TYR A 75 1.81 -16.33 20.91
C TYR A 75 0.95 -17.48 20.37
N PRO A 76 1.38 -18.27 19.36
CA PRO A 76 0.55 -19.30 18.77
C PRO A 76 0.06 -20.29 19.82
N SER A 77 -1.24 -20.61 19.79
CA SER A 77 -1.82 -21.65 20.66
C SER A 77 -1.17 -23.03 20.44
N LEU A 78 -0.52 -23.24 19.29
CA LEU A 78 0.26 -24.42 18.99
C LEU A 78 1.55 -24.54 19.84
N CYS A 79 2.15 -23.41 20.22
CA CYS A 79 3.28 -23.39 21.16
C CYS A 79 2.77 -23.67 22.57
N LYS A 80 2.94 -24.93 23.04
CA LYS A 80 2.65 -25.35 24.43
C LYS A 80 1.25 -24.94 24.93
N GLY A 81 0.25 -24.89 24.04
CA GLY A 81 -1.12 -24.50 24.39
C GLY A 81 -1.31 -23.01 24.66
N GLY A 82 -0.44 -22.13 24.17
CA GLY A 82 -0.49 -20.68 24.40
C GLY A 82 -0.09 -20.25 25.82
N LYS A 83 0.48 -21.16 26.63
CA LYS A 83 0.84 -20.92 28.04
C LYS A 83 1.82 -19.75 28.23
N PHE A 84 2.62 -19.44 27.22
CA PHE A 84 3.70 -18.45 27.29
C PHE A 84 3.38 -17.16 26.53
N HIS A 85 2.10 -16.89 26.24
CA HIS A 85 1.64 -15.65 25.59
C HIS A 85 2.17 -14.39 26.30
N ASP A 86 2.09 -14.35 27.63
CA ASP A 86 2.59 -13.23 28.43
C ASP A 86 4.11 -13.04 28.33
N VAL A 87 4.87 -14.10 28.01
CA VAL A 87 6.31 -14.04 27.80
C VAL A 87 6.61 -13.34 26.47
N SER A 88 5.93 -13.72 25.38
CA SER A 88 5.97 -12.97 24.11
C SER A 88 5.54 -11.53 24.31
N GLU A 89 4.43 -11.29 25.00
CA GLU A 89 3.95 -9.94 25.29
C GLU A 89 4.99 -9.10 26.04
N SER A 90 5.61 -9.66 27.08
CA SER A 90 6.63 -8.96 27.88
C SER A 90 7.85 -8.55 27.07
N THR A 91 8.17 -9.30 26.01
CA THR A 91 9.28 -8.91 25.13
C THR A 91 9.00 -7.67 24.31
N HIS A 92 7.74 -7.24 24.15
CA HIS A 92 7.40 -6.03 23.37
C HIS A 92 7.70 -4.71 24.11
N TRP A 93 8.11 -4.77 25.38
CA TRP A 93 8.21 -3.61 26.26
C TRP A 93 9.67 -3.24 26.61
N THR A 94 9.89 -1.98 27.01
CA THR A 94 11.21 -1.44 27.38
C THR A 94 11.96 -2.24 28.46
N PRO A 95 11.32 -2.88 29.44
CA PRO A 95 12.05 -3.69 30.42
C PRO A 95 12.87 -4.81 29.78
N PHE A 96 12.33 -5.49 28.76
CA PHE A 96 13.07 -6.52 28.04
C PHE A 96 14.25 -5.91 27.28
N LEU A 97 14.05 -4.75 26.63
CA LEU A 97 15.13 -3.98 25.98
C LEU A 97 16.31 -3.78 26.93
N ASN A 98 16.01 -3.22 28.12
CA ASN A 98 17.01 -2.94 29.14
C ASN A 98 17.76 -4.21 29.58
N ALA A 99 17.01 -5.30 29.87
CA ALA A 99 17.60 -6.58 30.25
C ALA A 99 18.57 -7.13 29.20
N SER A 100 18.21 -7.07 27.91
CA SER A 100 19.06 -7.57 26.84
C SER A 100 20.34 -6.75 26.64
N ILE A 101 20.26 -5.42 26.71
CA ILE A 101 21.44 -4.56 26.58
C ILE A 101 22.44 -4.86 27.69
N HIS A 102 21.96 -4.94 28.94
CA HIS A 102 22.82 -5.27 30.06
C HIS A 102 23.42 -6.67 29.92
N TYR A 103 22.62 -7.66 29.53
CA TYR A 103 23.11 -9.02 29.26
C TYR A 103 24.22 -9.02 28.20
N ILE A 104 24.01 -8.34 27.07
CA ILE A 104 25.00 -8.27 25.98
C ILE A 104 26.28 -7.60 26.45
N ARG A 105 26.19 -6.50 27.21
CA ARG A 105 27.37 -5.79 27.71
C ARG A 105 28.18 -6.58 28.73
N GLU A 106 27.49 -7.31 29.61
CA GLU A 106 28.13 -8.14 30.65
C GLU A 106 28.84 -9.35 30.03
N ASN A 107 28.27 -9.94 28.97
CA ASN A 107 28.78 -11.19 28.39
C ASN A 107 29.66 -11.00 27.14
N TYR A 108 29.66 -9.81 26.51
CA TYR A 108 30.38 -9.55 25.25
C TYR A 108 31.07 -8.16 25.24
N PRO A 109 32.22 -8.01 25.94
CA PRO A 109 32.98 -6.75 25.97
C PRO A 109 33.66 -6.42 24.63
N LEU A 110 34.07 -5.16 24.45
CA LEU A 110 34.79 -4.67 23.27
C LEU A 110 36.27 -5.11 23.27
N PRO A 111 36.91 -5.36 22.11
CA PRO A 111 36.33 -5.38 20.76
C PRO A 111 35.55 -6.66 20.52
N TRP A 112 34.44 -6.50 19.82
CA TRP A 112 33.46 -7.56 19.65
C TRP A 112 33.99 -8.71 18.78
N GLU A 113 33.86 -9.94 19.27
CA GLU A 113 34.08 -11.15 18.45
C GLU A 113 32.90 -11.42 17.50
N LYS A 114 33.15 -12.15 16.40
CA LYS A 114 32.15 -12.52 15.37
C LYS A 114 30.88 -13.15 15.97
N VAL A 115 31.01 -13.98 17.00
CA VAL A 115 29.86 -14.70 17.62
C VAL A 115 28.90 -13.74 18.33
N GLY A 116 29.41 -12.75 19.08
CA GLY A 116 28.54 -11.74 19.69
C GLY A 116 27.80 -10.88 18.64
N MET A 117 28.28 -10.83 17.39
CA MET A 117 27.67 -9.99 16.35
C MET A 117 26.39 -10.60 15.82
N VAL A 118 26.32 -11.94 15.71
CA VAL A 118 25.10 -12.64 15.27
C VAL A 118 23.97 -12.42 16.27
N LEU A 119 24.26 -12.53 17.59
CA LEU A 119 23.30 -12.21 18.65
C LEU A 119 22.85 -10.74 18.59
N ARG A 120 23.79 -9.81 18.35
CA ARG A 120 23.46 -8.39 18.19
C ARG A 120 22.61 -8.13 16.96
N PHE A 121 22.83 -8.82 15.85
CA PHE A 121 21.98 -8.67 14.66
C PHE A 121 20.60 -9.28 14.85
N PHE A 122 20.51 -10.46 15.47
CA PHE A 122 19.23 -11.02 15.92
C PHE A 122 18.48 -10.01 16.80
N TYR A 123 19.19 -9.39 17.74
CA TYR A 123 18.63 -8.39 18.64
C TYR A 123 18.25 -7.07 17.94
N ILE A 124 19.06 -6.61 17.00
CA ILE A 124 18.82 -5.42 16.19
C ILE A 124 17.60 -5.63 15.28
N SER A 125 17.45 -6.82 14.69
CA SER A 125 16.26 -7.23 13.94
C SER A 125 15.00 -7.23 14.81
N TYR A 126 15.09 -7.85 15.99
CA TYR A 126 14.01 -7.85 16.99
C TYR A 126 13.66 -6.42 17.45
N LYS A 127 14.64 -5.52 17.55
CA LYS A 127 14.40 -4.10 17.84
C LYS A 127 13.71 -3.37 16.69
N ALA A 128 14.10 -3.65 15.45
CA ALA A 128 13.48 -3.10 14.26
C ALA A 128 11.98 -3.46 14.16
N GLU A 129 11.61 -4.59 14.75
CA GLU A 129 10.25 -5.11 14.84
C GLU A 129 9.44 -4.55 16.03
N LEU A 130 10.02 -4.52 17.24
CA LEU A 130 9.36 -3.90 18.41
C LEU A 130 8.99 -2.44 18.20
N SER A 131 9.81 -1.77 17.41
CA SER A 131 9.65 -0.43 16.87
C SER A 131 8.35 -0.24 16.09
N VAL A 132 7.85 -1.32 15.48
CA VAL A 132 6.60 -1.39 14.74
C VAL A 132 5.44 -1.78 15.68
N VAL A 133 5.67 -2.72 16.60
CA VAL A 133 4.63 -3.26 17.50
C VAL A 133 4.29 -2.32 18.66
N ALA A 134 5.25 -1.57 19.22
CA ALA A 134 5.02 -0.64 20.33
C ALA A 134 4.15 0.58 19.97
N LEU A 135 3.85 0.78 18.67
CA LEU A 135 2.88 1.73 18.13
C LEU A 135 1.41 1.41 18.49
N LEU A 136 1.14 0.31 19.19
CA LEU A 136 -0.23 -0.16 19.42
C LEU A 136 -0.97 0.27 20.71
N PRO A 137 -0.38 0.82 21.78
CA PRO A 137 -1.21 1.13 22.95
C PRO A 137 -1.70 2.58 23.09
N ASP A 138 -0.84 3.61 23.23
CA ASP A 138 -1.32 4.81 23.99
C ASP A 138 -1.10 6.24 23.43
N ILE A 139 -0.31 6.47 22.37
CA ILE A 139 -0.27 7.80 21.70
C ILE A 139 -0.75 7.75 20.24
N CYS A 140 -0.72 6.57 19.63
CA CYS A 140 -1.42 6.26 18.39
C CYS A 140 -2.92 5.94 18.59
N ILE A 141 -3.55 6.26 19.74
CA ILE A 141 -5.02 6.11 19.95
C ILE A 141 -5.84 7.10 19.08
N GLN A 142 -5.23 7.84 18.16
CA GLN A 142 -6.00 8.50 17.09
C GLN A 142 -5.58 8.07 15.68
N LEU A 143 -4.47 7.34 15.54
CA LEU A 143 -3.87 7.01 14.24
C LEU A 143 -3.47 5.55 14.06
N SER A 144 -3.70 4.66 15.04
CA SER A 144 -3.47 3.24 14.80
C SER A 144 -4.44 2.78 13.72
N MET A 145 -3.89 2.20 12.65
CA MET A 145 -4.67 1.60 11.56
C MET A 145 -5.79 0.71 12.12
N VAL A 146 -5.52 -0.02 13.20
CA VAL A 146 -6.47 -0.86 13.90
C VAL A 146 -7.63 -0.06 14.51
N LEU A 147 -7.38 1.08 15.16
CA LEU A 147 -8.46 1.94 15.66
C LEU A 147 -9.25 2.59 14.51
N PHE A 148 -8.55 2.99 13.45
CA PHE A 148 -9.20 3.54 12.27
C PHE A 148 -10.13 2.50 11.60
N LEU A 149 -9.60 1.32 11.32
CA LEU A 149 -10.33 0.14 10.87
C LEU A 149 -11.53 -0.10 11.79
N SER A 150 -11.33 -0.01 13.11
CA SER A 150 -12.40 -0.23 14.06
C SER A 150 -13.54 0.76 13.87
N GLN A 151 -13.25 2.06 13.73
CA GLN A 151 -14.26 3.09 13.59
C GLN A 151 -14.99 3.07 12.24
N ILE A 152 -14.29 2.81 11.14
CA ILE A 152 -14.93 2.76 9.82
C ILE A 152 -15.70 1.45 9.66
N ASP A 153 -15.04 0.33 9.92
CA ASP A 153 -15.46 -0.96 9.40
C ASP A 153 -15.84 -1.97 10.50
N PHE A 154 -15.32 -1.85 11.74
CA PHE A 154 -15.65 -2.76 12.86
C PHE A 154 -16.49 -2.18 14.01
N HIS A 155 -17.27 -1.11 13.76
CA HIS A 155 -18.27 -0.57 14.72
C HIS A 155 -17.63 -0.09 16.03
N GLY A 156 -16.39 0.38 15.96
CA GLY A 156 -15.57 0.76 17.10
C GLY A 156 -14.90 -0.41 17.84
N SER A 157 -15.07 -1.66 17.39
CA SER A 157 -14.45 -2.83 18.01
C SER A 157 -12.96 -2.92 17.64
N TYR A 158 -12.11 -2.48 18.56
CA TYR A 158 -10.66 -2.56 18.42
C TYR A 158 -10.18 -4.02 18.29
N SER A 159 -10.70 -4.93 19.11
CA SER A 159 -10.30 -6.34 19.12
C SER A 159 -10.59 -7.04 17.79
N GLU A 160 -11.76 -6.79 17.19
CA GLU A 160 -12.09 -7.34 15.87
C GLU A 160 -11.19 -6.75 14.80
N ALA A 161 -10.95 -5.44 14.81
CA ALA A 161 -10.06 -4.77 13.87
C ALA A 161 -8.59 -5.22 14.01
N HIS A 162 -8.13 -5.51 15.23
CA HIS A 162 -6.77 -5.96 15.51
C HIS A 162 -6.57 -7.36 14.95
N SER A 163 -7.47 -8.26 15.33
CA SER A 163 -7.47 -9.64 14.83
C SER A 163 -7.59 -9.70 13.30
N ALA A 164 -8.32 -8.75 12.71
CA ALA A 164 -8.42 -8.57 11.27
C ALA A 164 -7.13 -8.07 10.62
N GLY A 165 -6.43 -7.15 11.29
CA GLY A 165 -5.22 -6.49 10.81
C GLY A 165 -4.06 -7.47 10.74
N ASP A 166 -3.79 -8.20 11.82
CA ASP A 166 -2.69 -9.17 11.92
C ASP A 166 -2.83 -10.26 10.85
N PHE A 167 -4.03 -10.84 10.79
CA PHE A 167 -4.34 -11.88 9.82
C PHE A 167 -4.35 -11.35 8.38
N GLY A 168 -4.97 -10.19 8.16
CA GLY A 168 -5.07 -9.58 6.84
C GLY A 168 -3.72 -9.15 6.28
N GLY A 169 -2.78 -8.73 7.15
CA GLY A 169 -1.43 -8.33 6.76
C GLY A 169 -0.64 -9.50 6.22
N ASP A 170 -0.75 -10.66 6.87
CA ASP A 170 -0.13 -11.89 6.41
C ASP A 170 -0.74 -12.42 5.12
N VAL A 171 -2.05 -12.38 5.04
CA VAL A 171 -2.74 -12.76 3.80
C VAL A 171 -2.24 -11.87 2.67
N LEU A 172 -2.34 -10.56 2.84
CA LEU A 172 -1.95 -9.61 1.82
C LEU A 172 -0.49 -9.79 1.44
N SER A 173 0.39 -9.94 2.42
CA SER A 173 1.82 -10.12 2.15
C SER A 173 2.08 -11.36 1.31
N GLN A 174 1.39 -12.46 1.58
CA GLN A 174 1.48 -13.70 0.79
C GLN A 174 0.90 -13.57 -0.63
N PHE A 175 -0.08 -12.69 -0.85
CA PHE A 175 -0.66 -12.41 -2.16
C PHE A 175 0.16 -11.39 -2.97
N GLU A 176 0.73 -10.39 -2.30
CA GLU A 176 1.39 -9.24 -2.95
C GLU A 176 2.93 -9.37 -3.05
N PHE A 177 3.60 -10.15 -2.19
CA PHE A 177 5.07 -10.24 -2.16
C PHE A 177 5.61 -11.58 -2.67
N ASN A 178 6.78 -11.49 -3.30
CA ASN A 178 7.62 -12.64 -3.62
C ASN A 178 8.63 -12.87 -2.49
N PHE A 179 8.49 -14.03 -1.83
CA PHE A 179 9.28 -14.51 -0.70
C PHE A 179 10.45 -15.45 -1.06
N ASN A 180 10.82 -15.59 -2.34
CA ASN A 180 11.93 -16.47 -2.76
C ASN A 180 13.30 -16.17 -2.13
N TYR A 181 13.43 -15.04 -1.41
CA TYR A 181 14.64 -14.61 -0.70
C TYR A 181 14.71 -15.13 0.75
N LEU A 182 13.68 -15.81 1.24
CA LEU A 182 13.66 -16.34 2.59
C LEU A 182 14.81 -17.34 2.80
N ALA A 183 15.50 -17.19 3.93
CA ALA A 183 16.58 -18.07 4.32
C ALA A 183 15.99 -19.43 4.71
N ARG A 184 16.44 -20.49 4.04
CA ARG A 184 16.02 -21.88 4.32
C ARG A 184 16.63 -22.46 5.60
N ARG A 185 17.45 -21.66 6.27
CA ARG A 185 18.12 -21.97 7.51
C ARG A 185 17.97 -20.76 8.42
N TRP A 186 17.51 -20.98 9.64
CA TRP A 186 17.42 -19.95 10.69
C TRP A 186 18.34 -20.30 11.83
N TYR A 187 19.00 -19.28 12.40
CA TYR A 187 19.77 -19.41 13.62
C TYR A 187 19.06 -18.68 14.76
N VAL A 188 18.87 -19.38 15.88
CA VAL A 188 18.30 -18.80 17.11
C VAL A 188 19.29 -18.95 18.26
N PRO A 189 19.71 -17.86 18.93
CA PRO A 189 20.70 -17.88 20.01
C PRO A 189 20.04 -18.22 21.36
N VAL A 190 19.63 -19.49 21.52
CA VAL A 190 18.76 -19.94 22.62
C VAL A 190 19.36 -19.69 24.01
N LYS A 191 20.66 -19.94 24.22
CA LYS A 191 21.28 -19.74 25.54
C LYS A 191 21.31 -18.28 25.95
N ASP A 192 21.58 -17.39 25.00
CA ASP A 192 21.59 -15.96 25.24
C ASP A 192 20.18 -15.44 25.54
N LEU A 193 19.17 -15.91 24.80
CA LEU A 193 17.76 -15.60 25.08
C LEU A 193 17.33 -16.02 26.48
N LEU A 194 17.70 -17.23 26.91
CA LEU A 194 17.40 -17.73 28.25
C LEU A 194 17.98 -16.79 29.33
N GLY A 195 19.25 -16.40 29.20
CA GLY A 195 19.90 -15.47 30.13
C GLY A 195 19.27 -14.08 30.15
N ILE A 196 18.74 -13.61 29.02
CA ILE A 196 17.99 -12.35 28.94
C ILE A 196 16.65 -12.46 29.71
N TYR A 197 15.91 -13.56 29.56
CA TYR A 197 14.67 -13.79 30.30
C TYR A 197 14.90 -13.90 31.80
N GLU A 198 15.95 -14.62 32.22
CA GLU A 198 16.34 -14.70 33.63
C GLU A 198 16.66 -13.32 34.21
N LYS A 199 17.39 -12.48 33.45
CA LYS A 199 17.69 -11.11 33.88
C LYS A 199 16.44 -10.22 33.95
N LEU A 200 15.48 -10.41 33.04
CA LEU A 200 14.24 -9.65 33.04
C LEU A 200 13.34 -9.99 34.24
N TYR A 201 13.12 -11.28 34.50
CA TYR A 201 12.16 -11.74 35.51
C TYR A 201 12.79 -11.99 36.89
N GLY A 202 14.10 -12.10 36.99
CA GLY A 202 14.81 -12.49 38.21
C GLY A 202 14.54 -13.93 38.66
N ARG A 203 13.90 -14.74 37.81
CA ARG A 203 13.56 -16.15 38.03
C ARG A 203 13.40 -16.87 36.69
N GLU A 204 13.45 -18.19 36.72
CA GLU A 204 13.15 -19.01 35.54
C GLU A 204 11.64 -18.95 35.23
N VAL A 205 11.29 -18.40 34.07
CA VAL A 205 9.90 -18.31 33.57
C VAL A 205 9.70 -19.14 32.29
N ILE A 206 10.78 -19.39 31.54
CA ILE A 206 10.79 -20.15 30.29
C ILE A 206 12.04 -21.03 30.23
N THR A 207 11.93 -22.22 29.62
CA THR A 207 13.02 -23.20 29.51
C THR A 207 13.60 -23.24 28.10
N GLU A 208 14.86 -23.69 27.95
CA GLU A 208 15.52 -23.91 26.65
C GLU A 208 14.64 -24.71 25.66
N ASN A 209 14.05 -25.81 26.10
CA ASN A 209 13.19 -26.65 25.27
C ASN A 209 11.96 -25.91 24.71
N VAL A 210 11.40 -24.96 25.47
CA VAL A 210 10.24 -24.17 25.01
C VAL A 210 10.67 -23.19 23.92
N ILE A 211 11.83 -22.53 24.10
CA ILE A 211 12.38 -21.61 23.09
C ILE A 211 12.65 -22.36 21.79
N VAL A 212 13.29 -23.53 21.86
CA VAL A 212 13.58 -24.36 20.68
C VAL A 212 12.30 -24.84 19.99
N ASP A 213 11.37 -25.44 20.74
CA ASP A 213 10.12 -25.99 20.19
C ASP A 213 9.28 -24.92 19.49
N CYS A 214 9.08 -23.79 20.16
CA CYS A 214 8.20 -22.74 19.68
C CYS A 214 8.83 -21.95 18.53
N SER A 215 10.15 -21.69 18.56
CA SER A 215 10.86 -21.08 17.41
C SER A 215 10.89 -22.03 16.20
N HIS A 216 10.97 -23.34 16.42
CA HIS A 216 10.89 -24.32 15.33
C HIS A 216 9.49 -24.36 14.69
N ILE A 217 8.43 -24.31 15.51
CA ILE A 217 7.05 -24.19 15.02
C ILE A 217 6.90 -22.94 14.16
N GLN A 218 7.38 -21.79 14.64
CA GLN A 218 7.30 -20.53 13.91
C GLN A 218 8.07 -20.57 12.58
N PHE A 219 9.26 -21.17 12.56
CA PHE A 219 10.03 -21.41 11.33
C PHE A 219 9.26 -22.30 10.34
N LEU A 220 8.60 -23.35 10.82
CA LEU A 220 7.77 -24.21 9.99
C LEU A 220 6.53 -23.47 9.48
N GLU A 221 5.87 -22.66 10.30
CA GLU A 221 4.73 -21.82 9.89
C GLU A 221 5.12 -20.86 8.76
N MET A 222 6.29 -20.24 8.83
CA MET A 222 6.82 -19.40 7.75
C MET A 222 7.02 -20.20 6.45
N ILE A 223 7.66 -21.37 6.52
CA ILE A 223 7.87 -22.22 5.33
C ILE A 223 6.53 -22.73 4.79
N ILE A 224 5.57 -23.05 5.65
CA ILE A 224 4.21 -23.46 5.25
C ILE A 224 3.47 -22.32 4.55
N ALA A 225 3.58 -21.11 5.09
CA ALA A 225 3.03 -19.89 4.48
C ALA A 225 3.62 -19.66 3.08
N GLU A 226 4.92 -19.93 2.88
CA GLU A 226 5.58 -19.89 1.57
C GLU A 226 5.07 -20.98 0.61
N LEU A 227 4.81 -22.21 1.10
CA LEU A 227 4.45 -23.39 0.29
C LEU A 227 3.00 -23.42 -0.24
N ALA A 228 2.25 -22.32 -0.16
CA ALA A 228 0.89 -22.10 -0.68
C ALA A 228 -0.24 -23.04 -0.20
N VAL A 229 0.01 -23.95 0.74
CA VAL A 229 -1.06 -24.74 1.38
C VAL A 229 -2.08 -23.83 2.06
N CYS A 230 -1.63 -22.74 2.69
CA CYS A 230 -2.50 -21.72 3.28
C CYS A 230 -3.25 -20.90 2.21
N LYS A 231 -2.63 -20.64 1.03
CA LYS A 231 -3.26 -19.90 -0.08
C LYS A 231 -4.46 -20.62 -0.70
N LEU A 232 -4.52 -21.95 -0.58
CA LEU A 232 -5.65 -22.78 -1.03
C LEU A 232 -6.86 -22.71 -0.09
N GLU A 233 -6.65 -22.73 1.24
CA GLU A 233 -7.74 -22.79 2.23
C GLU A 233 -8.24 -21.41 2.68
N TRP A 234 -7.38 -20.39 2.73
CA TRP A 234 -7.73 -19.09 3.31
C TRP A 234 -8.79 -18.33 2.48
N PRO A 235 -8.69 -18.21 1.15
CA PRO A 235 -9.63 -17.42 0.35
C PRO A 235 -11.05 -17.97 0.29
N THR A 236 -11.25 -19.27 0.53
CA THR A 236 -12.57 -19.92 0.46
C THR A 236 -13.31 -19.91 1.79
N LYS A 237 -12.60 -20.00 2.93
CA LYS A 237 -13.19 -19.89 4.27
C LYS A 237 -13.40 -18.45 4.73
N LEU A 238 -12.48 -17.54 4.38
CA LEU A 238 -12.45 -16.18 4.94
C LEU A 238 -13.10 -15.11 4.06
N SER A 239 -13.38 -15.39 2.78
CA SER A 239 -14.14 -14.46 1.92
C SER A 239 -15.54 -14.15 2.46
N ASN A 240 -16.07 -15.04 3.31
CA ASN A 240 -17.36 -14.88 3.97
C ASN A 240 -17.30 -14.01 5.24
N SER A 241 -16.10 -13.65 5.71
CA SER A 241 -15.92 -12.80 6.87
C SER A 241 -15.85 -11.33 6.46
N GLU A 242 -16.72 -10.50 7.03
CA GLU A 242 -16.65 -9.03 6.91
C GLU A 242 -15.26 -8.51 7.28
N THR A 243 -14.63 -9.17 8.27
CA THR A 243 -13.27 -8.92 8.76
C THR A 243 -12.20 -9.01 7.68
N PHE A 244 -12.27 -10.01 6.80
CA PHE A 244 -11.27 -10.23 5.74
C PHE A 244 -11.36 -9.17 4.63
N ARG A 245 -12.59 -8.79 4.28
CA ARG A 245 -12.88 -7.84 3.20
C ARG A 245 -12.34 -6.44 3.53
N VAL A 246 -12.49 -6.05 4.77
CA VAL A 246 -12.01 -4.77 5.30
C VAL A 246 -10.47 -4.70 5.28
N SER A 247 -9.82 -5.77 5.76
CA SER A 247 -8.37 -5.80 5.92
C SER A 247 -7.62 -5.68 4.60
N VAL A 248 -7.92 -6.46 3.56
CA VAL A 248 -7.09 -6.53 2.34
C VAL A 248 -7.00 -5.18 1.60
N GLU A 249 -8.08 -4.40 1.55
CA GLU A 249 -8.06 -3.15 0.80
C GLU A 249 -7.40 -2.02 1.59
N GLN A 250 -7.80 -1.85 2.86
CA GLN A 250 -7.17 -0.87 3.72
C GLN A 250 -5.70 -1.23 3.87
N LEU A 251 -5.34 -2.48 4.15
CA LEU A 251 -3.96 -2.94 4.18
C LEU A 251 -3.26 -2.94 2.83
N SER A 252 -3.86 -2.90 1.64
CA SER A 252 -3.08 -2.84 0.36
C SER A 252 -2.69 -1.42 -0.06
N ARG A 253 -3.49 -0.43 0.37
CA ARG A 253 -3.12 0.99 0.30
C ARG A 253 -2.29 1.38 1.51
N TRP A 254 -2.67 0.90 2.69
CA TRP A 254 -1.98 1.06 3.95
C TRP A 254 -0.84 0.09 4.17
N SER A 255 -0.57 -1.01 3.46
CA SER A 255 0.72 -1.76 3.52
C SER A 255 1.77 -0.95 2.77
N GLY A 256 1.29 -0.35 1.67
CA GLY A 256 1.82 0.84 1.09
C GLY A 256 2.17 1.86 2.17
N GLU A 257 1.28 2.11 3.13
CA GLU A 257 1.55 3.01 4.26
C GLU A 257 2.17 2.38 5.51
N ILE A 258 2.20 1.08 5.78
CA ILE A 258 2.71 0.44 7.01
C ILE A 258 4.20 0.21 6.83
N MET A 259 4.61 -0.03 5.58
CA MET A 259 6.00 0.18 5.18
C MET A 259 6.38 1.68 5.15
N ASN A 260 5.42 2.61 5.07
CA ASN A 260 5.70 4.03 4.79
C ASN A 260 5.17 5.08 5.81
N THR A 261 4.57 4.72 6.93
CA THR A 261 4.01 5.58 7.98
C THR A 261 4.47 5.05 9.30
N LEU A 262 4.99 6.01 10.06
CA LEU A 262 5.41 5.94 11.44
C LEU A 262 6.77 5.26 11.64
N SER A 263 7.59 5.98 12.39
CA SER A 263 8.73 5.51 13.17
C SER A 263 10.05 5.13 12.50
N LEU A 264 10.14 4.81 11.20
CA LEU A 264 11.44 4.36 10.67
C LEU A 264 12.56 5.43 10.71
N TRP A 265 12.27 6.73 10.55
CA TRP A 265 13.31 7.78 10.64
C TRP A 265 13.56 8.25 12.08
N GLU A 266 12.51 8.52 12.87
CA GLU A 266 12.69 8.80 14.31
C GLU A 266 13.36 7.61 15.01
N MET A 267 13.18 6.38 14.54
CA MET A 267 13.93 5.22 15.02
C MET A 267 15.24 4.98 14.28
N VAL A 268 15.46 5.44 13.06
CA VAL A 268 16.80 5.36 12.46
C VAL A 268 17.71 6.37 13.12
N GLU A 269 17.29 7.62 13.35
CA GLU A 269 18.13 8.60 14.03
C GLU A 269 18.18 8.38 15.54
N ALA A 270 17.03 8.16 16.19
CA ALA A 270 17.05 7.79 17.60
C ALA A 270 17.69 6.40 17.78
N HIS A 271 17.35 5.36 17.00
CA HIS A 271 17.83 3.97 17.21
C HIS A 271 19.11 3.54 16.46
N TYR A 272 19.63 4.23 15.44
CA TYR A 272 21.06 4.08 15.06
C TYR A 272 21.92 4.76 16.12
N GLY A 273 21.49 5.95 16.54
CA GLY A 273 21.99 6.67 17.70
C GLY A 273 21.69 6.00 19.04
N PHE A 274 20.88 4.93 19.13
CA PHE A 274 20.60 4.21 20.38
C PHE A 274 21.05 2.75 20.34
N SER A 275 20.97 1.97 19.27
CA SER A 275 21.40 0.57 19.28
C SER A 275 22.93 0.46 19.33
N VAL A 276 23.62 1.23 18.47
CA VAL A 276 25.09 1.29 18.46
C VAL A 276 25.59 2.12 19.64
N LYS A 277 24.90 3.20 20.03
CA LYS A 277 25.28 4.07 21.15
C LYS A 277 24.94 3.47 22.52
N PHE A 278 23.88 2.69 22.72
CA PHE A 278 23.59 1.99 24.01
C PHE A 278 24.55 0.82 24.24
N MET A 279 25.02 0.18 23.16
CA MET A 279 26.07 -0.83 23.26
C MET A 279 27.47 -0.21 23.48
N LEU A 280 27.65 1.09 23.19
CA LEU A 280 28.93 1.81 23.30
C LEU A 280 28.99 2.90 24.41
N MET A 281 27.87 3.38 24.95
CA MET A 281 27.74 4.47 25.94
C MET A 281 26.92 4.03 27.18
N SER A 282 27.00 4.81 28.26
CA SER A 282 26.26 4.56 29.51
C SER A 282 24.77 4.88 29.36
N LEU A 283 23.91 3.99 29.87
CA LEU A 283 22.45 4.16 29.96
C LEU A 283 22.02 5.20 31.02
N SER A 284 22.96 5.79 31.76
CA SER A 284 22.69 6.71 32.87
C SER A 284 21.97 8.00 32.46
N ASP A 285 22.01 8.36 31.18
CA ASP A 285 21.56 9.67 30.70
C ASP A 285 20.21 9.59 29.94
N CYS A 286 19.54 8.43 30.00
CA CYS A 286 18.31 8.10 29.28
C CYS A 286 17.14 7.82 30.22
N SER A 287 15.95 8.32 29.88
CA SER A 287 14.68 7.90 30.48
C SER A 287 14.15 6.66 29.76
N LEU A 288 13.89 5.59 30.52
CA LEU A 288 13.39 4.31 30.03
C LEU A 288 11.97 4.01 30.56
N PRO A 289 10.92 4.63 29.99
CA PRO A 289 9.53 4.34 30.34
C PRO A 289 9.10 2.95 29.87
N GLU A 290 7.99 2.42 30.39
CA GLU A 290 7.50 1.05 30.10
C GLU A 290 7.28 0.80 28.60
N ASN A 291 6.72 1.78 27.88
CA ASN A 291 6.56 1.75 26.42
C ASN A 291 7.83 2.29 25.73
N PRO A 292 8.44 1.54 24.79
CA PRO A 292 9.69 1.93 24.15
C PRO A 292 9.57 3.16 23.23
N LEU A 293 8.36 3.56 22.83
CA LEU A 293 8.12 4.80 22.07
C LEU A 293 8.57 6.07 22.79
N PHE A 294 8.62 6.06 24.13
CA PHE A 294 8.88 7.26 24.93
C PHE A 294 10.31 7.34 25.48
N ILE A 295 11.23 6.50 24.98
CA ILE A 295 12.63 6.55 25.38
C ILE A 295 13.26 7.87 24.90
N ALA A 296 13.83 8.63 25.85
CA ALA A 296 14.47 9.92 25.57
C ALA A 296 15.81 10.01 26.30
N CYS A 297 16.86 10.49 25.63
CA CYS A 297 18.21 10.62 26.19
C CYS A 297 18.73 12.05 26.02
N GLY A 298 19.22 12.67 27.11
CA GLY A 298 19.89 13.98 27.09
C GLY A 298 19.01 15.25 27.11
N GLY A 299 18.20 15.45 28.18
CA GLY A 299 17.54 16.72 28.66
C GLY A 299 16.65 17.51 27.66
N GLN A 300 15.60 18.29 27.99
CA GLN A 300 14.78 18.58 29.19
C GLN A 300 13.47 17.76 29.17
N GLN A 301 12.91 17.52 30.36
CA GLN A 301 11.72 16.72 30.60
C GLN A 301 10.42 17.50 30.35
N ASN A 302 9.49 16.91 29.57
CA ASN A 302 8.06 17.15 29.73
C ASN A 302 7.39 15.82 30.08
N HIS A 303 7.00 15.69 31.34
CA HIS A 303 6.26 14.53 31.84
C HIS A 303 4.80 14.61 31.38
N THR A 304 4.47 13.97 30.27
CA THR A 304 3.09 13.50 30.03
C THR A 304 2.94 12.11 30.64
N GLN A 305 2.12 12.01 31.70
CA GLN A 305 1.74 10.74 32.31
C GLN A 305 0.97 9.90 31.27
N GLY A 306 1.61 8.88 30.72
CA GLY A 306 0.92 7.82 30.00
C GLY A 306 0.03 7.03 30.96
N SER A 307 -1.22 6.80 30.56
CA SER A 307 -2.16 5.96 31.30
C SER A 307 -1.63 4.53 31.43
N LYS A 308 -1.74 3.94 32.63
CA LYS A 308 -1.64 2.48 32.79
C LYS A 308 -2.94 1.86 32.26
N MET A 309 -2.93 1.34 31.04
CA MET A 309 -4.01 0.46 30.59
C MET A 309 -3.85 -0.94 31.22
N GLN A 310 -4.99 -1.51 31.62
CA GLN A 310 -5.08 -2.88 32.13
C GLN A 310 -4.78 -3.88 31.02
N LYS A 311 -3.75 -4.71 31.23
CA LYS A 311 -3.57 -5.98 30.53
C LYS A 311 -4.68 -6.93 30.94
N ASN A 312 -5.80 -6.98 30.22
CA ASN A 312 -6.78 -8.04 30.41
C ASN A 312 -7.32 -8.58 29.08
N ASP A 313 -7.27 -9.92 29.03
CA ASP A 313 -8.10 -10.86 28.29
C ASP A 313 -7.88 -11.02 26.77
N PHE A 314 -6.83 -11.76 26.41
CA PHE A 314 -6.83 -12.61 25.22
C PHE A 314 -6.51 -14.07 25.60
N HIS A 315 -7.52 -14.76 26.10
CA HIS A 315 -7.50 -16.23 26.19
C HIS A 315 -8.45 -16.82 25.15
N ARG A 316 -7.91 -17.31 24.04
CA ARG A 316 -8.56 -18.40 23.30
C ARG A 316 -7.95 -19.72 23.74
N ASN A 317 -8.67 -20.45 24.57
CA ASN A 317 -8.37 -21.85 24.85
C ASN A 317 -8.59 -22.66 23.58
N LEU A 318 -7.52 -22.92 22.83
CA LEU A 318 -7.47 -24.01 21.86
C LEU A 318 -6.46 -25.05 22.34
N THR A 319 -6.98 -26.14 22.88
CA THR A 319 -6.20 -27.33 23.22
C THR A 319 -5.77 -28.02 21.92
N SER A 320 -4.47 -28.27 21.73
CA SER A 320 -4.05 -29.29 20.75
C SER A 320 -2.74 -29.97 21.13
N SER A 321 -2.71 -31.29 20.99
CA SER A 321 -1.51 -32.13 21.07
C SER A 321 -1.06 -32.46 19.64
N LEU A 322 -0.06 -31.78 19.12
CA LEU A 322 0.45 -32.05 17.78
C LEU A 322 1.95 -31.72 17.68
N THR A 323 2.76 -32.28 18.58
CA THR A 323 4.22 -32.03 18.57
C THR A 323 5.10 -33.25 18.83
N GLU A 324 4.56 -34.47 18.88
CA GLU A 324 5.40 -35.64 19.25
C GLU A 324 6.08 -36.38 18.09
N ASN A 325 5.68 -36.20 16.82
CA ASN A 325 6.13 -37.11 15.73
C ASN A 325 6.66 -36.44 14.44
N ILE A 326 7.21 -35.22 14.50
CA ILE A 326 7.89 -34.63 13.34
C ILE A 326 9.40 -34.80 13.53
N ASP A 327 10.06 -35.53 12.62
CA ASP A 327 11.53 -35.59 12.55
C ASP A 327 12.08 -34.16 12.41
N ARG A 328 12.67 -33.65 13.50
CA ARG A 328 13.15 -32.27 13.56
C ARG A 328 14.57 -32.20 13.02
N ASN A 329 14.76 -31.53 11.88
CA ASN A 329 16.09 -31.26 11.36
C ASN A 329 16.70 -30.04 12.07
N ILE A 330 17.08 -30.23 13.34
CA ILE A 330 17.66 -29.23 14.23
C ILE A 330 19.12 -29.57 14.49
N ASN A 331 20.01 -28.64 14.19
CA ASN A 331 21.43 -28.78 14.51
C ASN A 331 21.78 -27.91 15.73
N TYR A 332 22.16 -28.54 16.83
CA TYR A 332 22.51 -27.85 18.07
C TYR A 332 23.94 -27.36 18.01
N THR A 333 24.14 -26.13 18.47
CA THR A 333 25.46 -25.52 18.65
C THR A 333 25.69 -25.26 20.13
N GLU A 334 26.90 -24.84 20.49
CA GLU A 334 27.23 -24.51 21.87
C GLU A 334 26.33 -23.41 22.46
N ARG A 335 25.80 -22.47 21.66
CA ARG A 335 25.02 -21.32 22.15
C ARG A 335 23.58 -21.21 21.65
N GLY A 336 23.22 -21.98 20.64
CA GLY A 336 21.90 -21.89 20.02
C GLY A 336 21.60 -23.04 19.07
N VAL A 337 20.60 -22.86 18.21
CA VAL A 337 20.13 -23.91 17.30
C VAL A 337 20.00 -23.39 15.88
N PHE A 338 20.29 -24.27 14.92
CA PHE A 338 19.95 -24.06 13.52
C PHE A 338 18.74 -24.91 13.14
N PHE A 339 17.74 -24.26 12.57
CA PHE A 339 16.62 -24.92 11.91
C PHE A 339 16.90 -25.01 10.42
N SER A 340 16.55 -26.14 9.78
CA SER A 340 16.68 -26.29 8.33
C SER A 340 15.57 -27.17 7.76
N VAL A 341 15.25 -26.97 6.49
CA VAL A 341 14.32 -27.83 5.74
C VAL A 341 15.08 -28.57 4.64
N ASN A 342 14.77 -29.84 4.44
CA ASN A 342 15.39 -30.67 3.42
C ASN A 342 15.09 -30.15 2.00
N SER A 343 16.09 -30.18 1.12
CA SER A 343 16.05 -29.59 -0.24
C SER A 343 14.96 -30.11 -1.18
N TRP A 344 14.34 -31.26 -0.90
CA TRP A 344 13.30 -31.87 -1.76
C TRP A 344 11.90 -31.24 -1.64
N THR A 345 11.65 -30.44 -0.60
CA THR A 345 10.32 -29.82 -0.36
C THR A 345 9.95 -28.72 -1.36
N PRO A 346 10.85 -27.80 -1.78
CA PRO A 346 10.52 -26.77 -2.77
C PRO A 346 10.47 -27.32 -4.21
N ASP A 347 11.34 -28.27 -4.56
CA ASP A 347 11.43 -28.84 -5.91
C ASP A 347 10.20 -29.71 -6.24
N SER A 348 9.72 -30.48 -5.26
CA SER A 348 8.49 -31.27 -5.41
C SER A 348 7.25 -30.39 -5.55
N MET A 349 7.22 -29.23 -4.88
CA MET A 349 6.11 -28.29 -4.96
C MET A 349 6.14 -27.48 -6.26
N SER A 350 7.30 -27.00 -6.72
CA SER A 350 7.47 -26.40 -8.06
C SER A 350 6.98 -27.34 -9.17
N PHE A 351 7.24 -28.64 -9.02
CA PHE A 351 6.75 -29.67 -9.91
C PHE A 351 5.22 -29.84 -9.84
N ILE A 352 4.62 -29.89 -8.64
CA ILE A 352 3.16 -29.93 -8.46
C ILE A 352 2.49 -28.69 -9.06
N TYR A 353 3.08 -27.49 -8.91
CA TYR A 353 2.57 -26.26 -9.52
C TYR A 353 2.56 -26.33 -11.04
N LYS A 354 3.68 -26.69 -11.66
CA LYS A 354 3.77 -26.85 -13.11
C LYS A 354 2.81 -27.92 -13.63
N ALA A 355 2.57 -28.98 -12.86
CA ALA A 355 1.64 -30.04 -13.21
C ALA A 355 0.17 -29.60 -13.06
N LEU A 356 -0.18 -28.88 -11.98
CA LEU A 356 -1.53 -28.36 -11.73
C LEU A 356 -1.89 -27.26 -12.73
N GLU A 357 -0.99 -26.29 -12.96
CA GLU A 357 -1.13 -25.25 -13.97
C GLU A 357 -1.34 -25.86 -15.36
N ARG A 358 -0.54 -26.86 -15.72
CA ARG A 358 -0.66 -27.56 -17.01
C ARG A 358 -1.99 -28.31 -17.15
N ASN A 359 -2.40 -29.06 -16.13
CA ASN A 359 -3.64 -29.84 -16.15
C ASN A 359 -4.90 -28.96 -16.17
N ILE A 360 -4.88 -27.84 -15.45
CA ILE A 360 -6.02 -26.92 -15.42
C ILE A 360 -6.03 -26.04 -16.68
N ARG A 361 -4.88 -25.59 -17.19
CA ARG A 361 -4.79 -25.00 -18.54
C ARG A 361 -5.40 -25.93 -19.59
N THR A 362 -5.13 -27.23 -19.54
CA THR A 362 -5.77 -28.17 -20.48
C THR A 362 -7.27 -28.36 -20.26
N MET A 363 -7.79 -28.04 -19.07
CA MET A 363 -9.21 -28.20 -18.72
C MET A 363 -10.05 -26.94 -19.04
N PHE A 364 -9.45 -25.75 -18.93
CA PHE A 364 -10.12 -24.46 -19.19
C PHE A 364 -9.76 -23.85 -20.56
N ILE A 365 -8.65 -24.27 -21.20
CA ILE A 365 -8.34 -23.93 -22.60
C ILE A 365 -8.96 -25.00 -23.50
N GLY A 366 -10.27 -25.15 -23.39
CA GLY A 366 -11.09 -25.59 -24.52
C GLY A 366 -11.24 -24.42 -25.49
N GLY A 367 -10.18 -24.11 -26.25
CA GLY A 367 -10.27 -23.29 -27.47
C GLY A 367 -10.23 -21.76 -27.34
N SER A 368 -9.22 -21.17 -26.68
CA SER A 368 -8.85 -19.78 -26.98
C SER A 368 -7.43 -19.72 -27.54
N GLN A 369 -7.29 -19.53 -28.85
CA GLN A 369 -6.10 -18.89 -29.40
C GLN A 369 -5.84 -17.61 -28.61
N LEU A 370 -4.57 -17.28 -28.29
CA LEU A 370 -4.22 -15.97 -27.77
C LEU A 370 -4.88 -14.93 -28.68
N SER A 371 -5.89 -14.21 -28.16
CA SER A 371 -6.63 -13.29 -28.99
C SER A 371 -5.70 -12.15 -29.41
N GLN A 372 -5.81 -11.69 -30.65
CA GLN A 372 -5.06 -10.54 -31.19
C GLN A 372 -5.27 -9.24 -30.38
N LYS A 373 -6.15 -9.24 -29.37
CA LYS A 373 -6.46 -8.09 -28.50
C LYS A 373 -5.46 -7.86 -27.36
N HIS A 374 -4.63 -8.84 -27.04
CA HIS A 374 -3.68 -8.74 -25.91
C HIS A 374 -2.39 -8.06 -26.35
N ILE A 375 -2.02 -6.97 -25.67
CA ILE A 375 -0.77 -6.24 -25.92
C ILE A 375 0.09 -6.36 -24.66
N SER A 376 1.17 -7.14 -24.74
CA SER A 376 2.09 -7.39 -23.63
C SER A 376 3.45 -6.70 -23.79
N SER A 377 3.76 -6.20 -24.98
CA SER A 377 5.04 -5.54 -25.28
C SER A 377 4.82 -4.03 -25.32
N PRO A 378 5.29 -3.27 -24.31
CA PRO A 378 5.26 -1.82 -24.36
C PRO A 378 6.28 -1.29 -25.38
N LEU A 379 6.09 -0.04 -25.80
CA LEU A 379 7.05 0.71 -26.61
C LEU A 379 8.35 0.99 -25.84
N ALA A 380 8.22 1.31 -24.55
CA ALA A 380 9.33 1.61 -23.65
C ALA A 380 8.95 1.32 -22.20
N SER A 381 9.94 1.04 -21.37
CA SER A 381 9.81 0.87 -19.92
C SER A 381 10.74 1.80 -19.15
N TYR A 382 10.20 2.60 -18.25
CA TYR A 382 10.98 3.49 -17.38
C TYR A 382 11.04 2.91 -15.97
N PHE A 383 12.23 2.85 -15.39
CA PHE A 383 12.46 2.22 -14.09
C PHE A 383 13.45 3.03 -13.24
N LEU A 384 13.64 2.59 -11.99
CA LEU A 384 14.60 3.17 -11.05
C LEU A 384 15.59 2.14 -10.57
N SER A 385 16.78 2.61 -10.22
CA SER A 385 17.82 1.78 -9.60
C SER A 385 17.65 1.68 -8.08
N PHE A 386 16.70 2.43 -7.50
CA PHE A 386 16.49 2.51 -6.06
C PHE A 386 15.28 1.67 -5.59
N PRO A 387 15.45 0.75 -4.62
CA PRO A 387 14.37 -0.13 -4.17
C PRO A 387 13.30 0.62 -3.36
N TYR A 388 12.06 0.12 -3.38
CA TYR A 388 10.92 0.68 -2.64
C TYR A 388 10.55 2.14 -3.01
N ALA A 389 11.06 2.67 -4.12
CA ALA A 389 10.84 4.06 -4.54
C ALA A 389 9.40 4.39 -4.96
N ARG A 390 8.65 3.39 -5.45
CA ARG A 390 7.25 3.49 -5.93
C ARG A 390 7.06 4.49 -7.07
N LEU A 391 7.87 4.35 -8.10
CA LEU A 391 7.71 5.07 -9.35
C LEU A 391 6.30 4.87 -9.92
N GLY A 392 5.67 5.95 -10.35
CA GLY A 392 4.33 5.92 -10.91
C GLY A 392 3.23 5.97 -9.87
N TRP A 393 3.52 6.38 -8.62
CA TRP A 393 2.47 6.57 -7.61
C TRP A 393 1.47 7.65 -8.04
N ALA A 394 1.97 8.77 -8.56
CA ALA A 394 1.20 9.84 -9.16
C ALA A 394 1.84 10.21 -10.50
N MET A 395 1.00 10.57 -11.48
CA MET A 395 1.46 11.02 -12.79
C MET A 395 0.57 12.17 -13.27
N THR A 396 1.16 13.09 -14.01
CA THR A 396 0.44 14.12 -14.77
C THR A 396 1.18 14.39 -16.06
N SER A 397 0.48 14.99 -17.03
CA SER A 397 1.04 15.38 -18.32
C SER A 397 0.64 16.80 -18.67
N ALA A 398 1.61 17.56 -19.15
CA ALA A 398 1.49 18.94 -19.61
C ALA A 398 2.73 19.32 -20.42
N ASP A 399 2.64 20.35 -21.25
CA ASP A 399 3.79 20.92 -21.97
C ASP A 399 4.57 21.87 -21.04
N LEU A 400 5.49 21.34 -20.24
CA LEU A 400 6.24 22.09 -19.22
C LEU A 400 7.36 22.94 -19.83
N ASN A 401 7.87 22.56 -20.99
CA ASN A 401 8.95 23.26 -21.67
C ASN A 401 8.46 24.19 -22.80
N GLN A 402 7.14 24.23 -23.04
CA GLN A 402 6.46 25.04 -24.05
C GLN A 402 6.92 24.74 -25.50
N ASP A 403 7.27 23.49 -25.78
CA ASP A 403 7.68 23.06 -27.13
C ASP A 403 6.50 22.58 -28.00
N GLY A 404 5.29 22.55 -27.43
CA GLY A 404 4.05 22.13 -28.08
C GLY A 404 3.76 20.64 -27.96
N TYR A 405 4.54 19.88 -27.20
CA TYR A 405 4.36 18.45 -26.96
C TYR A 405 4.10 18.17 -25.48
N GLY A 406 3.32 17.12 -25.19
CA GLY A 406 3.05 16.73 -23.81
C GLY A 406 4.27 16.11 -23.15
N ASP A 407 4.63 16.62 -21.97
CA ASP A 407 5.65 16.03 -21.10
C ASP A 407 5.01 15.14 -20.04
N LEU A 408 5.83 14.29 -19.42
CA LEU A 408 5.41 13.41 -18.33
C LEU A 408 6.10 13.81 -17.03
N VAL A 409 5.30 13.98 -15.98
CA VAL A 409 5.77 14.19 -14.60
C VAL A 409 5.35 13.00 -13.75
N VAL A 410 6.29 12.42 -13.02
CA VAL A 410 6.09 11.17 -12.29
C VAL A 410 6.57 11.28 -10.85
N GLY A 411 5.70 10.93 -9.90
CA GLY A 411 6.02 10.84 -8.49
C GLY A 411 6.56 9.47 -8.08
N ALA A 412 7.59 9.48 -7.24
CA ALA A 412 8.16 8.33 -6.53
C ALA A 412 8.28 8.68 -5.02
N PRO A 413 7.16 8.74 -4.28
CA PRO A 413 7.14 9.19 -2.90
C PRO A 413 7.86 8.26 -1.92
N GLY A 414 8.14 7.01 -2.33
CA GLY A 414 8.95 6.07 -1.55
C GLY A 414 10.46 6.23 -1.74
N TYR A 415 10.90 7.15 -2.61
CA TYR A 415 12.33 7.36 -2.84
C TYR A 415 13.05 7.74 -1.54
N SER A 416 14.21 7.13 -1.33
CA SER A 416 15.06 7.34 -0.15
C SER A 416 16.50 7.56 -0.60
N ARG A 417 17.30 8.18 0.26
CA ARG A 417 18.76 8.27 0.09
C ARG A 417 19.45 8.18 1.46
N PRO A 418 20.78 7.98 1.51
CA PRO A 418 21.53 8.02 2.77
C PRO A 418 21.15 9.25 3.61
N GLY A 419 20.82 9.02 4.89
CA GLY A 419 20.40 10.06 5.83
C GLY A 419 19.02 10.68 5.60
N ARG A 420 18.25 10.30 4.56
CA ARG A 420 16.88 10.80 4.33
C ARG A 420 16.00 9.74 3.68
N ILE A 421 15.21 9.04 4.48
CA ILE A 421 14.28 8.02 4.02
C ILE A 421 12.94 8.62 3.60
N HIS A 422 12.27 8.02 2.61
CA HIS A 422 10.93 8.41 2.15
C HIS A 422 10.75 9.92 1.95
N ILE A 423 11.85 10.58 1.56
CA ILE A 423 11.86 12.00 1.26
C ILE A 423 10.98 12.27 0.04
N GLY A 424 10.93 11.27 -0.87
CA GLY A 424 10.17 11.33 -2.10
C GLY A 424 10.88 12.12 -3.19
N ARG A 425 10.54 11.82 -4.44
CA ARG A 425 11.15 12.41 -5.63
C ARG A 425 10.12 12.52 -6.75
N VAL A 426 10.31 13.50 -7.61
CA VAL A 426 9.54 13.69 -8.85
C VAL A 426 10.50 13.72 -10.02
N TYR A 427 10.15 13.00 -11.09
CA TYR A 427 10.89 12.93 -12.34
C TYR A 427 10.12 13.63 -13.44
N ILE A 428 10.83 14.36 -14.29
CA ILE A 428 10.28 15.06 -15.45
C ILE A 428 10.93 14.48 -16.71
N ILE A 429 10.10 14.04 -17.64
CA ILE A 429 10.51 13.47 -18.92
C ILE A 429 9.84 14.29 -20.01
N TYR A 430 10.65 15.02 -20.79
CA TYR A 430 10.12 15.79 -21.91
C TYR A 430 9.73 14.89 -23.08
N GLY A 431 8.58 15.20 -23.68
CA GLY A 431 8.14 14.64 -24.94
C GLY A 431 8.83 15.31 -26.12
N ASN A 432 8.52 14.82 -27.32
CA ASN A 432 8.82 15.52 -28.56
C ASN A 432 7.75 15.16 -29.61
N GLU A 433 8.00 15.48 -30.89
CA GLU A 433 7.08 15.18 -31.98
C GLU A 433 6.67 13.70 -32.09
N LEU A 434 7.56 12.77 -31.72
CA LEU A 434 7.32 11.34 -31.71
C LEU A 434 6.71 10.83 -30.38
N GLY A 435 6.44 11.73 -29.43
CA GLY A 435 5.99 11.42 -28.08
C GLY A 435 7.15 11.28 -27.09
N LEU A 436 6.90 10.53 -26.01
CA LEU A 436 7.90 10.18 -25.02
C LEU A 436 9.00 9.28 -25.61
N PRO A 437 10.23 9.30 -25.07
CA PRO A 437 11.34 8.50 -25.57
C PRO A 437 10.99 7.00 -25.70
N PRO A 438 11.07 6.42 -26.92
CA PRO A 438 10.67 5.03 -27.19
C PRO A 438 11.79 4.03 -26.86
N VAL A 439 12.49 4.26 -25.75
CA VAL A 439 13.61 3.44 -25.26
C VAL A 439 13.47 3.25 -23.76
N ASP A 440 13.97 2.13 -23.23
CA ASP A 440 13.98 1.92 -21.79
C ASP A 440 14.92 2.93 -21.11
N LEU A 441 14.46 3.53 -20.00
CA LEU A 441 15.19 4.59 -19.29
C LEU A 441 15.36 4.27 -17.80
N ASP A 442 16.58 4.45 -17.29
CA ASP A 442 16.83 4.56 -15.85
C ASP A 442 16.65 6.03 -15.44
N LEU A 443 15.50 6.35 -14.85
CA LEU A 443 15.15 7.75 -14.56
C LEU A 443 16.05 8.40 -13.50
N ASP A 444 16.77 7.61 -12.68
CA ASP A 444 17.79 8.16 -11.76
C ASP A 444 18.99 8.78 -12.52
N LYS A 445 19.19 8.41 -13.80
CA LYS A 445 20.31 8.86 -14.63
C LYS A 445 19.88 9.69 -15.83
N GLU A 446 18.72 9.37 -16.40
CA GLU A 446 18.32 9.82 -17.75
C GLU A 446 17.10 10.75 -17.74
N ALA A 447 16.46 10.99 -16.59
CA ALA A 447 15.38 11.97 -16.51
C ALA A 447 15.90 13.39 -16.82
N HIS A 448 15.07 14.18 -17.51
CA HIS A 448 15.42 15.55 -17.89
C HIS A 448 15.39 16.52 -16.69
N GLY A 449 14.49 16.26 -15.74
CA GLY A 449 14.39 16.99 -14.48
C GLY A 449 14.15 16.04 -13.30
N ILE A 450 14.77 16.35 -12.16
CA ILE A 450 14.58 15.62 -10.90
C ILE A 450 14.38 16.64 -9.79
N LEU A 451 13.23 16.55 -9.10
CA LEU A 451 12.92 17.32 -7.91
C LEU A 451 12.87 16.38 -6.71
N GLU A 452 13.48 16.79 -5.59
CA GLU A 452 13.53 15.98 -4.39
C GLU A 452 12.80 16.68 -3.24
N GLY A 453 12.17 15.91 -2.36
CA GLY A 453 11.55 16.45 -1.17
C GLY A 453 12.54 17.08 -0.19
N PHE A 454 12.00 17.78 0.81
CA PHE A 454 12.80 18.49 1.82
C PHE A 454 12.85 17.74 3.15
N GLN A 455 11.69 17.23 3.58
CA GLN A 455 11.54 16.59 4.88
C GLN A 455 11.64 15.06 4.75
N PRO A 456 12.44 14.40 5.61
CA PRO A 456 12.41 12.95 5.73
C PRO A 456 10.98 12.47 5.98
N SER A 457 10.62 11.34 5.39
CA SER A 457 9.26 10.77 5.45
C SER A 457 8.13 11.68 4.94
N GLY A 458 8.46 12.82 4.31
CA GLY A 458 7.48 13.76 3.78
C GLY A 458 6.67 13.22 2.61
N ARG A 459 7.19 12.20 1.90
CA ARG A 459 6.58 11.59 0.71
C ARG A 459 6.28 12.58 -0.41
N PHE A 460 7.27 13.40 -0.74
CA PHE A 460 7.18 14.32 -1.86
C PHE A 460 6.90 13.57 -3.17
N GLY A 461 5.94 14.06 -3.96
CA GLY A 461 5.49 13.40 -5.19
C GLY A 461 4.31 12.45 -5.01
N SER A 462 3.60 12.51 -3.87
CA SER A 462 2.38 11.72 -3.67
C SER A 462 1.17 12.20 -4.48
N ALA A 463 1.16 13.46 -4.87
CA ALA A 463 0.16 14.07 -5.75
C ALA A 463 0.85 15.13 -6.62
N LEU A 464 0.33 15.35 -7.82
CA LEU A 464 0.89 16.27 -8.81
C LEU A 464 -0.25 17.04 -9.49
N ALA A 465 -0.04 18.33 -9.73
CA ALA A 465 -0.88 19.14 -10.61
C ALA A 465 -0.01 20.14 -11.37
N VAL A 466 -0.39 20.43 -12.62
CA VAL A 466 0.26 21.45 -13.45
C VAL A 466 -0.76 22.53 -13.77
N LEU A 467 -0.37 23.78 -13.57
CA LEU A 467 -1.16 25.00 -13.81
C LEU A 467 -0.22 26.20 -13.86
N ASP A 468 -0.64 27.31 -14.46
CA ASP A 468 0.07 28.59 -14.32
C ASP A 468 -0.43 29.30 -13.05
N PHE A 469 0.20 29.04 -11.91
CA PHE A 469 -0.31 29.49 -10.62
C PHE A 469 -0.05 30.98 -10.40
N ASN A 470 1.07 31.48 -10.92
CA ASN A 470 1.46 32.88 -10.82
C ASN A 470 1.02 33.74 -12.02
N MET A 471 0.38 33.15 -13.03
CA MET A 471 -0.09 33.82 -14.25
C MET A 471 1.02 34.53 -15.04
N ASP A 472 2.22 33.95 -15.10
CA ASP A 472 3.34 34.49 -15.89
C ASP A 472 3.39 33.96 -17.34
N GLY A 473 2.44 33.09 -17.68
CA GLY A 473 2.31 32.45 -18.98
C GLY A 473 3.15 31.18 -19.13
N VAL A 474 3.74 30.65 -18.05
CA VAL A 474 4.52 29.41 -18.03
C VAL A 474 3.88 28.40 -17.07
N PRO A 475 3.77 27.11 -17.44
CA PRO A 475 3.23 26.10 -16.53
C PRO A 475 4.11 25.88 -15.30
N ASP A 476 3.48 25.94 -14.13
CA ASP A 476 4.06 25.63 -12.83
C ASP A 476 3.69 24.20 -12.40
N LEU A 477 4.50 23.64 -11.49
CA LEU A 477 4.26 22.32 -10.93
C LEU A 477 3.97 22.38 -9.43
N ALA A 478 2.79 21.95 -9.04
CA ALA A 478 2.42 21.73 -7.65
C ALA A 478 2.65 20.25 -7.26
N VAL A 479 3.38 20.04 -6.16
CA VAL A 479 3.74 18.72 -5.65
C VAL A 479 3.28 18.52 -4.21
N GLY A 480 2.49 17.48 -3.98
CA GLY A 480 2.00 17.09 -2.66
C GLY A 480 3.00 16.27 -1.86
N ALA A 481 3.06 16.54 -0.56
CA ALA A 481 3.84 15.82 0.45
C ALA A 481 3.00 15.61 1.72
N PRO A 482 1.99 14.71 1.67
CA PRO A 482 0.97 14.56 2.71
C PRO A 482 1.49 14.00 4.03
N SER A 483 2.75 13.54 4.08
CA SER A 483 3.37 12.98 5.28
C SER A 483 4.36 13.95 5.95
N VAL A 484 4.47 15.20 5.48
CA VAL A 484 5.15 16.28 6.21
C VAL A 484 4.55 16.42 7.61
N GLY A 485 5.39 16.64 8.62
CA GLY A 485 5.04 16.30 9.99
C GLY A 485 5.68 14.97 10.31
N SER A 486 4.97 13.84 10.16
CA SER A 486 5.38 12.42 10.44
C SER A 486 6.42 12.12 11.54
N GLU A 487 7.67 12.60 11.46
CA GLU A 487 8.45 12.95 12.66
C GLU A 487 7.56 13.81 13.59
N GLN A 488 7.72 13.99 14.88
CA GLN A 488 6.72 14.71 15.71
C GLN A 488 5.25 14.19 15.67
N LEU A 489 4.93 13.17 14.86
CA LEU A 489 3.61 12.52 14.74
C LEU A 489 2.45 13.45 14.35
N THR A 490 2.75 14.56 13.68
CA THR A 490 1.70 15.58 13.40
C THR A 490 0.98 15.45 12.07
N TYR A 491 1.62 14.90 11.04
CA TYR A 491 1.02 14.67 9.70
C TYR A 491 0.26 15.87 9.11
N LYS A 492 0.83 17.07 9.23
CA LYS A 492 0.23 18.29 8.70
C LYS A 492 0.16 18.28 7.16
N GLY A 493 1.12 17.64 6.51
CA GLY A 493 1.28 17.67 5.07
C GLY A 493 1.73 19.04 4.54
N ALA A 494 2.11 19.08 3.28
CA ALA A 494 2.47 20.30 2.57
C ALA A 494 2.25 20.15 1.06
N VAL A 495 2.09 21.27 0.38
CA VAL A 495 2.17 21.38 -1.08
C VAL A 495 3.28 22.35 -1.44
N TYR A 496 4.15 21.96 -2.35
CA TYR A 496 5.26 22.75 -2.84
C TYR A 496 5.00 23.12 -4.30
N VAL A 497 5.01 24.41 -4.62
CA VAL A 497 4.82 24.90 -5.99
C VAL A 497 6.15 25.38 -6.54
N TYR A 498 6.51 24.88 -7.71
CA TYR A 498 7.71 25.23 -8.46
C TYR A 498 7.27 26.03 -9.68
N PHE A 499 7.74 27.26 -9.78
CA PHE A 499 7.45 28.06 -10.95
C PHE A 499 8.23 27.56 -12.16
N GLY A 500 7.55 27.54 -13.29
CA GLY A 500 8.14 27.19 -14.58
C GLY A 500 9.20 28.21 -15.01
N SER A 501 9.94 27.87 -16.05
CA SER A 501 10.77 28.85 -16.76
C SER A 501 10.65 28.66 -18.25
N LYS A 502 10.83 29.73 -19.02
CA LYS A 502 10.81 29.70 -20.49
C LYS A 502 11.92 28.83 -21.09
N GLN A 503 12.91 28.43 -20.30
CA GLN A 503 13.94 27.48 -20.70
C GLN A 503 13.53 26.01 -20.42
N GLY A 504 12.30 25.78 -19.94
CA GLY A 504 11.74 24.48 -19.57
C GLY A 504 12.28 23.89 -18.27
N ARG A 505 13.25 24.53 -17.62
CA ARG A 505 13.90 24.01 -16.41
C ARG A 505 13.21 24.54 -15.15
N MET A 506 12.89 23.66 -14.23
CA MET A 506 12.41 24.05 -12.89
C MET A 506 13.57 24.23 -11.92
N SER A 507 13.42 25.17 -10.99
CA SER A 507 14.36 25.33 -9.87
C SER A 507 14.33 24.09 -8.97
N SER A 508 15.45 23.80 -8.29
CA SER A 508 15.50 22.72 -7.29
C SER A 508 14.82 23.08 -5.98
N SER A 509 14.48 24.35 -5.76
CA SER A 509 13.74 24.84 -4.60
C SER A 509 12.35 25.34 -5.00
N PRO A 510 11.30 25.09 -4.21
CA PRO A 510 9.96 25.60 -4.47
C PRO A 510 9.92 27.11 -4.28
N ASN A 511 9.04 27.75 -5.04
CA ASN A 511 8.73 29.17 -4.91
C ASN A 511 7.72 29.40 -3.78
N ILE A 512 6.67 28.57 -3.73
CA ILE A 512 5.64 28.64 -2.70
C ILE A 512 5.58 27.34 -1.92
N THR A 513 5.46 27.44 -0.60
CA THR A 513 5.08 26.33 0.28
C THR A 513 3.71 26.60 0.90
N ILE A 514 2.77 25.69 0.67
CA ILE A 514 1.44 25.70 1.30
C ILE A 514 1.46 24.71 2.46
N SER A 515 1.19 25.19 3.67
CA SER A 515 1.13 24.39 4.89
C SER A 515 -0.28 24.29 5.46
N CYS A 516 -0.50 23.35 6.38
CA CYS A 516 -1.70 23.24 7.18
C CYS A 516 -1.35 23.30 8.67
N GLN A 517 -2.17 23.96 9.49
CA GLN A 517 -1.90 24.04 10.94
C GLN A 517 -2.42 22.82 11.69
N ASP A 518 -3.53 22.27 11.21
CA ASP A 518 -4.21 21.12 11.81
C ASP A 518 -3.32 19.87 11.78
N ILE A 519 -3.28 19.19 12.92
CA ILE A 519 -2.70 17.85 13.04
C ILE A 519 -3.57 16.89 12.22
N TYR A 520 -2.93 15.97 11.50
CA TYR A 520 -3.56 15.00 10.60
C TYR A 520 -4.29 15.63 9.42
N CYS A 521 -3.87 16.83 9.02
CA CYS A 521 -4.41 17.47 7.83
C CYS A 521 -4.03 16.70 6.55
N ASN A 522 -2.84 16.08 6.51
CA ASN A 522 -2.32 15.34 5.37
C ASN A 522 -2.45 16.11 4.05
N LEU A 523 -2.16 17.42 4.11
CA LEU A 523 -2.28 18.31 2.98
C LEU A 523 -1.45 17.83 1.77
N GLY A 524 -2.05 17.89 0.58
CA GLY A 524 -1.40 17.42 -0.64
C GLY A 524 -1.62 15.92 -0.90
N TRP A 525 -2.70 15.34 -0.36
CA TRP A 525 -3.12 13.98 -0.67
C TRP A 525 -3.58 13.82 -2.12
N THR A 526 -4.35 14.80 -2.61
CA THR A 526 -4.77 14.93 -4.02
C THR A 526 -4.63 16.38 -4.44
N LEU A 527 -4.26 16.59 -5.69
CA LEU A 527 -4.14 17.91 -6.32
C LEU A 527 -4.89 17.88 -7.65
N LEU A 528 -5.50 19.00 -8.00
CA LEU A 528 -6.22 19.21 -9.25
C LEU A 528 -6.06 20.67 -9.67
N ALA A 529 -5.85 20.89 -10.96
CA ALA A 529 -5.97 22.21 -11.57
C ALA A 529 -7.39 22.34 -12.16
N ALA A 530 -8.17 23.32 -11.72
CA ALA A 530 -9.51 23.59 -12.24
C ALA A 530 -9.91 25.04 -11.96
N ASP A 531 -10.63 25.67 -12.87
CA ASP A 531 -11.13 27.04 -12.67
C ASP A 531 -12.26 27.06 -11.61
N VAL A 532 -11.97 27.52 -10.39
CA VAL A 532 -12.90 27.54 -9.26
C VAL A 532 -13.58 28.90 -9.10
N ASN A 533 -13.00 29.96 -9.65
CA ASN A 533 -13.52 31.33 -9.50
C ASN A 533 -14.30 31.84 -10.74
N GLY A 534 -14.25 31.11 -11.85
CA GLY A 534 -14.90 31.42 -13.13
C GLY A 534 -14.14 32.43 -14.00
N ASP A 535 -12.84 32.62 -13.79
CA ASP A 535 -12.00 33.56 -14.54
C ASP A 535 -11.33 32.95 -15.77
N SER A 536 -11.63 31.68 -16.09
CA SER A 536 -11.06 30.89 -17.18
C SER A 536 -9.60 30.47 -16.99
N GLU A 537 -8.97 30.77 -15.86
CA GLU A 537 -7.64 30.28 -15.50
C GLU A 537 -7.77 29.14 -14.48
N PRO A 538 -6.98 28.05 -14.60
CA PRO A 538 -7.03 26.98 -13.62
C PRO A 538 -6.50 27.41 -12.25
N ASP A 539 -7.26 27.11 -11.19
CA ASP A 539 -6.87 27.30 -9.80
C ASP A 539 -6.33 26.00 -9.18
N LEU A 540 -5.52 26.13 -8.12
CA LEU A 540 -4.99 24.97 -7.40
C LEU A 540 -6.02 24.45 -6.39
N VAL A 541 -6.59 23.27 -6.64
CA VAL A 541 -7.50 22.56 -5.73
C VAL A 541 -6.75 21.45 -5.00
N ILE A 542 -6.89 21.40 -3.68
CA ILE A 542 -6.17 20.49 -2.78
C ILE A 542 -7.17 19.69 -1.96
N GLY A 543 -7.08 18.36 -2.04
CA GLY A 543 -7.85 17.44 -1.20
C GLY A 543 -7.03 16.98 0.00
N SER A 544 -7.70 16.86 1.15
CA SER A 544 -7.10 16.50 2.43
C SER A 544 -8.08 15.63 3.22
N PRO A 545 -8.23 14.35 2.85
CA PRO A 545 -9.29 13.47 3.38
C PRO A 545 -9.16 13.16 4.87
N PHE A 546 -7.96 13.26 5.43
CA PHE A 546 -7.71 12.97 6.84
C PHE A 546 -7.88 14.19 7.75
N ALA A 547 -7.99 15.39 7.16
CA ALA A 547 -8.14 16.60 7.93
C ALA A 547 -9.35 16.54 8.88
N PRO A 548 -9.23 17.10 10.10
CA PRO A 548 -10.33 17.08 11.07
C PRO A 548 -11.62 17.66 10.49
N GLY A 549 -11.56 18.81 9.81
CA GLY A 549 -12.72 19.42 9.17
C GLY A 549 -13.87 19.74 10.14
N GLY A 550 -13.56 20.00 11.41
CA GLY A 550 -14.56 20.17 12.49
C GLY A 550 -15.06 18.86 13.11
N GLY A 551 -14.39 17.74 12.84
CA GLY A 551 -14.65 16.43 13.42
C GLY A 551 -13.43 15.52 13.35
N LYS A 552 -13.64 14.21 13.24
CA LYS A 552 -12.55 13.22 13.11
C LYS A 552 -12.42 12.79 11.65
N GLN A 553 -11.34 13.19 10.98
CA GLN A 553 -11.06 12.82 9.59
C GLN A 553 -12.27 12.98 8.66
N LYS A 554 -12.99 14.09 8.80
CA LYS A 554 -14.10 14.42 7.90
C LYS A 554 -13.59 14.66 6.48
N GLY A 555 -12.39 15.24 6.41
CA GLY A 555 -11.75 15.67 5.18
C GLY A 555 -12.12 17.10 4.81
N ILE A 556 -11.23 17.76 4.09
CA ILE A 556 -11.44 19.10 3.53
C ILE A 556 -10.98 19.14 2.08
N VAL A 557 -11.59 20.02 1.30
CA VAL A 557 -11.12 20.43 -0.02
C VAL A 557 -10.98 21.95 0.00
N ALA A 558 -9.81 22.44 -0.40
CA ALA A 558 -9.49 23.86 -0.42
C ALA A 558 -8.97 24.25 -1.81
N ALA A 559 -9.27 25.46 -2.27
CA ALA A 559 -8.77 25.99 -3.52
C ALA A 559 -8.11 27.38 -3.33
N PHE A 560 -6.97 27.56 -4.00
CA PHE A 560 -6.23 28.82 -4.07
C PHE A 560 -6.34 29.37 -5.48
N TYR A 561 -6.78 30.62 -5.59
CA TYR A 561 -6.92 31.25 -6.89
C TYR A 561 -5.56 31.60 -7.48
N SER A 562 -5.39 31.31 -8.77
CA SER A 562 -4.21 31.71 -9.52
C SER A 562 -4.17 33.23 -9.66
N GLY A 563 -2.97 33.81 -9.76
CA GLY A 563 -2.85 35.26 -9.74
C GLY A 563 -1.42 35.80 -9.75
N PRO A 564 -1.17 36.96 -10.37
CA PRO A 564 0.16 37.58 -10.43
C PRO A 564 0.69 37.98 -9.05
N SER A 565 -0.20 38.17 -8.08
CA SER A 565 0.19 38.46 -6.69
C SER A 565 0.91 37.30 -5.99
N LEU A 566 0.86 36.08 -6.56
CA LEU A 566 1.52 34.89 -6.02
C LEU A 566 3.02 34.89 -6.31
N SER A 567 3.51 35.64 -7.31
CA SER A 567 4.95 35.74 -7.61
C SER A 567 5.77 36.25 -6.42
N ASP A 568 5.18 37.09 -5.56
CA ASP A 568 5.83 37.67 -4.38
C ASP A 568 5.59 36.84 -3.09
N LYS A 569 4.89 35.71 -3.18
CA LYS A 569 4.58 34.86 -2.02
C LYS A 569 5.58 33.73 -1.92
N GLU A 570 6.02 33.46 -0.70
CA GLU A 570 6.85 32.27 -0.39
C GLU A 570 6.09 31.22 0.41
N LYS A 571 5.09 31.66 1.21
CA LYS A 571 4.35 30.79 2.13
C LYS A 571 2.88 31.12 2.10
N LEU A 572 2.06 30.07 1.99
CA LEU A 572 0.61 30.12 2.11
C LEU A 572 0.16 29.13 3.18
N ASN A 573 -1.05 29.35 3.68
CA ASN A 573 -1.65 28.47 4.68
C ASN A 573 -3.05 28.09 4.23
N VAL A 574 -3.44 26.83 4.42
CA VAL A 574 -4.73 26.28 3.92
C VAL A 574 -5.93 27.04 4.46
N GLU A 575 -5.86 27.55 5.69
CA GLU A 575 -6.93 28.33 6.30
C GLU A 575 -7.15 29.69 5.60
N ALA A 576 -6.21 30.12 4.75
CA ALA A 576 -6.31 31.31 3.91
C ALA A 576 -6.75 31.01 2.47
N ALA A 577 -7.14 29.77 2.17
CA ALA A 577 -7.66 29.40 0.85
C ALA A 577 -8.90 30.24 0.48
N ASN A 578 -9.02 30.58 -0.80
CA ASN A 578 -10.11 31.42 -1.31
C ASN A 578 -11.47 30.70 -1.25
N TRP A 579 -11.46 29.39 -1.43
CA TRP A 579 -12.63 28.53 -1.36
C TRP A 579 -12.33 27.28 -0.54
N THR A 580 -13.24 26.84 0.33
CA THR A 580 -13.06 25.64 1.15
C THR A 580 -14.38 24.97 1.46
N VAL A 581 -14.41 23.64 1.37
CA VAL A 581 -15.53 22.79 1.76
C VAL A 581 -15.04 21.71 2.71
N ARG A 582 -15.87 21.37 3.69
CA ARG A 582 -15.58 20.35 4.71
C ARG A 582 -16.51 19.16 4.55
N GLY A 583 -15.99 17.96 4.81
CA GLY A 583 -16.80 16.75 4.83
C GLY A 583 -17.88 16.79 5.92
N GLU A 584 -18.98 16.07 5.67
CA GLU A 584 -20.15 16.11 6.54
C GLU A 584 -19.99 15.18 7.76
N GLU A 585 -19.39 14.00 7.55
CA GLU A 585 -19.34 12.91 8.54
C GLU A 585 -17.92 12.51 8.91
N ASP A 586 -17.73 12.08 10.15
CA ASP A 586 -16.45 11.57 10.65
C ASP A 586 -16.01 10.34 9.85
N PHE A 587 -14.72 10.29 9.53
CA PHE A 587 -14.06 9.24 8.76
C PHE A 587 -14.64 9.02 7.34
N ALA A 588 -15.31 10.02 6.77
CA ALA A 588 -15.84 9.95 5.41
C ALA A 588 -14.78 10.16 4.32
N TRP A 589 -13.60 10.67 4.70
CA TRP A 589 -12.48 10.91 3.79
C TRP A 589 -12.86 11.79 2.59
N PHE A 590 -13.57 12.89 2.85
CA PHE A 590 -13.95 13.84 1.82
C PHE A 590 -12.71 14.51 1.21
N GLY A 591 -12.58 14.48 -0.12
CA GLY A 591 -11.38 14.96 -0.81
C GLY A 591 -10.39 13.83 -1.17
N TYR A 592 -10.79 12.57 -1.02
CA TYR A 592 -9.95 11.42 -1.34
C TYR A 592 -9.58 11.34 -2.83
N SER A 593 -10.53 11.71 -3.70
CA SER A 593 -10.35 11.83 -5.15
C SER A 593 -10.99 13.15 -5.60
N LEU A 594 -10.39 13.78 -6.60
CA LEU A 594 -10.83 15.04 -7.18
C LEU A 594 -10.88 14.89 -8.70
N HIS A 595 -11.89 15.49 -9.33
CA HIS A 595 -11.97 15.58 -10.79
C HIS A 595 -12.68 16.88 -11.20
N GLY A 596 -12.14 17.59 -12.17
CA GLY A 596 -12.73 18.82 -12.71
C GLY A 596 -13.25 18.57 -14.12
N VAL A 597 -14.43 19.11 -14.43
CA VAL A 597 -15.01 19.02 -15.77
C VAL A 597 -15.87 20.25 -16.06
N THR A 598 -15.85 20.73 -17.29
CA THR A 598 -16.72 21.83 -17.72
C THR A 598 -18.07 21.28 -18.18
N VAL A 599 -19.16 21.77 -17.59
CA VAL A 599 -20.55 21.43 -17.94
C VAL A 599 -21.33 22.74 -18.11
N ASP A 600 -21.95 22.92 -19.28
CA ASP A 600 -22.68 24.15 -19.64
C ASP A 600 -21.88 25.44 -19.38
N ASN A 601 -20.61 25.44 -19.80
CA ASN A 601 -19.67 26.55 -19.64
C ASN A 601 -19.41 26.98 -18.18
N ARG A 602 -19.58 26.04 -17.24
CA ARG A 602 -19.23 26.21 -15.82
C ARG A 602 -18.38 25.04 -15.35
N THR A 603 -17.43 25.31 -14.46
CA THR A 603 -16.63 24.26 -13.84
C THR A 603 -17.46 23.48 -12.83
N LEU A 604 -17.58 22.18 -13.07
CA LEU A 604 -18.09 21.19 -12.13
C LEU A 604 -16.91 20.51 -11.44
N LEU A 605 -16.79 20.74 -10.14
CA LEU A 605 -15.81 20.07 -9.28
C LEU A 605 -16.46 18.85 -8.63
N LEU A 606 -15.89 17.68 -8.87
CA LEU A 606 -16.33 16.40 -8.30
C LEU A 606 -15.38 15.98 -7.18
N VAL A 607 -15.95 15.63 -6.03
CA VAL A 607 -15.20 15.24 -4.84
C VAL A 607 -15.65 13.86 -4.35
N GLY A 608 -14.71 12.93 -4.27
CA GLY A 608 -14.94 11.59 -3.73
C GLY A 608 -14.79 11.52 -2.21
N SER A 609 -15.66 10.70 -1.60
CA SER A 609 -15.72 10.39 -0.17
C SER A 609 -16.00 8.88 -0.01
N PRO A 610 -15.00 8.01 -0.28
CA PRO A 610 -15.21 6.58 -0.46
C PRO A 610 -15.66 5.85 0.81
N THR A 611 -15.33 6.35 1.99
CA THR A 611 -15.69 5.73 3.27
C THR A 611 -16.96 6.32 3.89
N TRP A 612 -17.67 7.18 3.16
CA TRP A 612 -18.95 7.71 3.60
C TRP A 612 -19.94 6.57 3.92
N LYS A 613 -20.69 6.74 5.01
CA LYS A 613 -21.65 5.77 5.56
C LYS A 613 -23.04 6.38 5.65
N ASN A 614 -24.06 5.53 5.56
CA ASN A 614 -25.45 5.99 5.71
C ASN A 614 -25.93 5.78 7.16
N ALA A 615 -25.69 6.78 8.02
CA ALA A 615 -26.11 6.73 9.42
C ALA A 615 -27.40 7.54 9.65
N SER A 616 -28.53 6.86 9.93
CA SER A 616 -29.75 7.57 10.36
C SER A 616 -29.52 8.20 11.75
N ARG A 617 -30.08 9.41 11.99
CA ARG A 617 -29.98 10.07 13.32
C ARG A 617 -30.52 9.19 14.47
N LEU A 618 -31.51 8.34 14.20
CA LEU A 618 -32.08 7.40 15.18
C LEU A 618 -31.18 6.16 15.40
N GLY A 619 -30.52 5.65 14.35
CA GLY A 619 -29.56 4.54 14.43
C GLY A 619 -28.33 4.87 15.26
N ARG A 620 -27.85 6.12 15.18
CA ARG A 620 -26.76 6.66 16.02
C ARG A 620 -27.10 6.68 17.51
N LEU A 621 -28.36 6.90 17.87
CA LEU A 621 -28.85 6.93 19.26
C LEU A 621 -29.15 5.53 19.83
N LEU A 622 -29.40 4.54 18.97
CA LEU A 622 -29.88 3.21 19.35
C LEU A 622 -28.88 2.07 19.07
N HIS A 623 -27.67 2.36 18.57
CA HIS A 623 -26.65 1.35 18.18
C HIS A 623 -27.24 0.22 17.30
N ILE A 624 -28.09 0.57 16.34
CA ILE A 624 -28.72 -0.42 15.46
C ILE A 624 -27.68 -0.95 14.45
N ARG A 625 -27.51 -2.28 14.38
CA ARG A 625 -26.53 -2.99 13.53
C ARG A 625 -26.75 -2.88 12.01
N ASP A 626 -27.77 -2.17 11.54
CA ASP A 626 -28.20 -2.14 10.13
C ASP A 626 -27.55 -0.99 9.31
N GLU A 627 -26.49 -0.34 9.84
CA GLU A 627 -25.75 0.70 9.14
C GLU A 627 -24.83 0.10 8.05
N LYS A 628 -25.15 0.37 6.77
CA LYS A 628 -24.26 0.04 5.66
C LYS A 628 -23.05 0.98 5.67
N LYS A 629 -21.88 0.44 6.00
CA LYS A 629 -20.59 1.15 6.05
C LYS A 629 -19.90 1.21 4.70
N SER A 630 -19.04 2.22 4.54
CA SER A 630 -18.13 2.37 3.39
C SER A 630 -18.84 2.21 2.04
N LEU A 631 -20.05 2.77 1.91
CA LEU A 631 -20.81 2.81 0.66
C LEU A 631 -20.05 3.64 -0.38
N GLY A 632 -19.50 4.76 0.09
CA GLY A 632 -18.88 5.77 -0.73
C GLY A 632 -19.89 6.74 -1.32
N ARG A 633 -19.44 7.98 -1.50
CA ARG A 633 -20.23 9.08 -2.03
C ARG A 633 -19.38 9.99 -2.90
N VAL A 634 -19.97 10.54 -3.96
CA VAL A 634 -19.38 11.61 -4.78
C VAL A 634 -20.26 12.84 -4.67
N TYR A 635 -19.64 13.99 -4.51
CA TYR A 635 -20.30 15.29 -4.43
C TYR A 635 -19.94 16.11 -5.67
N GLY A 636 -20.94 16.73 -6.31
CA GLY A 636 -20.73 17.69 -7.39
C GLY A 636 -20.93 19.11 -6.91
N TYR A 637 -19.97 19.99 -7.14
CA TYR A 637 -20.00 21.41 -6.80
C TYR A 637 -19.86 22.24 -8.06
N PHE A 638 -20.60 23.36 -8.13
CA PHE A 638 -20.32 24.44 -9.07
C PHE A 638 -19.73 25.61 -8.28
N PRO A 639 -18.40 25.69 -8.14
CA PRO A 639 -17.76 26.79 -7.45
C PRO A 639 -18.13 28.16 -8.07
N PRO A 640 -18.08 29.24 -7.28
CA PRO A 640 -17.62 29.32 -5.88
C PRO A 640 -18.68 28.87 -4.85
N ASN A 641 -19.83 28.33 -5.27
CA ASN A 641 -20.84 27.83 -4.34
C ASN A 641 -20.31 26.63 -3.53
N SER A 642 -20.31 26.74 -2.21
CA SER A 642 -19.86 25.67 -1.30
C SER A 642 -20.94 24.62 -1.00
N GLN A 643 -22.17 24.81 -1.48
CA GLN A 643 -23.22 23.79 -1.37
C GLN A 643 -23.16 22.83 -2.56
N SER A 644 -23.19 21.52 -2.28
CA SER A 644 -23.20 20.50 -3.33
C SER A 644 -24.48 20.58 -4.16
N TRP A 645 -24.33 20.56 -5.48
CA TRP A 645 -25.44 20.54 -6.44
C TRP A 645 -26.14 19.19 -6.49
N PHE A 646 -25.36 18.11 -6.53
CA PHE A 646 -25.86 16.73 -6.49
C PHE A 646 -24.92 15.83 -5.70
N THR A 647 -25.42 14.64 -5.34
CA THR A 647 -24.59 13.58 -4.78
C THR A 647 -24.89 12.22 -5.40
N ILE A 648 -23.86 11.41 -5.61
CA ILE A 648 -23.97 10.02 -6.07
C ILE A 648 -23.57 9.13 -4.90
N VAL A 649 -24.45 8.21 -4.49
CA VAL A 649 -24.24 7.34 -3.33
C VAL A 649 -24.06 5.89 -3.78
N GLY A 650 -23.11 5.18 -3.17
CA GLY A 650 -22.95 3.74 -3.35
C GLY A 650 -24.14 2.94 -2.82
N ASP A 651 -24.41 1.80 -3.44
CA ASP A 651 -25.55 0.90 -3.15
C ASP A 651 -25.15 -0.39 -2.43
N LYS A 652 -23.86 -0.76 -2.47
CA LYS A 652 -23.31 -1.92 -1.75
C LYS A 652 -22.37 -1.46 -0.65
N ALA A 653 -22.57 -2.02 0.55
CA ALA A 653 -21.66 -1.82 1.68
C ALA A 653 -20.24 -2.25 1.27
N MET A 654 -19.24 -1.56 1.80
CA MET A 654 -17.84 -1.76 1.44
C MET A 654 -17.56 -1.57 -0.07
N GLY A 655 -18.41 -0.87 -0.81
CA GLY A 655 -18.25 -0.63 -2.25
C GLY A 655 -17.28 0.50 -2.57
N LYS A 656 -17.11 1.47 -1.66
CA LYS A 656 -16.23 2.63 -1.77
C LYS A 656 -16.35 3.38 -3.09
N LEU A 657 -17.60 3.62 -3.49
CA LEU A 657 -17.92 4.42 -4.65
C LEU A 657 -17.30 5.83 -4.52
N GLY A 658 -16.67 6.32 -5.59
CA GLY A 658 -15.95 7.59 -5.59
C GLY A 658 -14.46 7.47 -5.27
N THR A 659 -13.91 6.25 -5.29
CA THR A 659 -12.46 6.05 -5.13
C THR A 659 -11.67 6.61 -6.31
N SER A 660 -12.23 6.56 -7.52
CA SER A 660 -11.67 7.07 -8.77
C SER A 660 -12.78 7.74 -9.57
N LEU A 661 -12.42 8.77 -10.31
CA LEU A 661 -13.31 9.63 -11.09
C LEU A 661 -12.63 9.93 -12.43
N SER A 662 -13.40 9.97 -13.51
CA SER A 662 -12.94 10.43 -14.82
C SER A 662 -14.15 10.87 -15.65
N SER A 663 -13.99 11.88 -16.49
CA SER A 663 -15.05 12.33 -17.41
C SER A 663 -14.55 12.43 -18.84
N GLY A 664 -15.48 12.42 -19.79
CA GLY A 664 -15.17 12.45 -21.22
C GLY A 664 -16.45 12.36 -22.06
N HIS A 665 -16.30 12.18 -23.36
CA HIS A 665 -17.39 12.09 -24.33
C HIS A 665 -17.40 10.71 -24.98
N VAL A 666 -18.53 10.01 -24.90
CA VAL A 666 -18.70 8.68 -25.51
C VAL A 666 -19.97 8.66 -26.37
N LEU A 667 -20.04 7.72 -27.33
CA LEU A 667 -21.19 7.61 -28.22
C LEU A 667 -22.25 6.67 -27.61
N MET A 668 -23.29 7.24 -27.02
CA MET A 668 -24.40 6.49 -26.44
C MET A 668 -25.55 6.38 -27.44
N ASN A 669 -25.82 5.17 -27.95
CA ASN A 669 -26.86 4.93 -28.97
C ASN A 669 -26.76 5.89 -30.17
N GLY A 670 -25.54 6.21 -30.62
CA GLY A 670 -25.29 7.12 -31.74
C GLY A 670 -25.28 8.61 -31.38
N THR A 671 -25.49 8.98 -30.11
CA THR A 671 -25.44 10.37 -29.64
C THR A 671 -24.19 10.59 -28.81
N LEU A 672 -23.36 11.57 -29.20
CA LEU A 672 -22.21 11.97 -28.40
C LEU A 672 -22.69 12.54 -27.06
N THR A 673 -22.31 11.90 -25.97
CA THR A 673 -22.80 12.19 -24.62
C THR A 673 -21.63 12.42 -23.69
N GLN A 674 -21.65 13.51 -22.94
CA GLN A 674 -20.68 13.77 -21.87
C GLN A 674 -21.01 12.88 -20.67
N VAL A 675 -20.02 12.13 -20.19
CA VAL A 675 -20.21 11.12 -19.14
C VAL A 675 -19.23 11.29 -17.99
N LEU A 676 -19.63 10.79 -16.83
CA LEU A 676 -18.81 10.63 -15.64
C LEU A 676 -18.69 9.15 -15.29
N LEU A 677 -17.46 8.66 -15.21
CA LEU A 677 -17.13 7.36 -14.66
C LEU A 677 -16.82 7.49 -13.17
N VAL A 678 -17.43 6.63 -12.36
CA VAL A 678 -17.20 6.54 -10.92
C VAL A 678 -16.83 5.11 -10.55
N GLY A 679 -15.65 4.95 -9.95
CA GLY A 679 -15.13 3.65 -9.52
C GLY A 679 -15.63 3.24 -8.14
N ALA A 680 -15.93 1.96 -8.00
CA ALA A 680 -16.28 1.26 -6.76
C ALA A 680 -15.46 -0.05 -6.69
N PRO A 681 -14.13 0.03 -6.51
CA PRO A 681 -13.20 -1.09 -6.70
C PRO A 681 -13.39 -2.25 -5.72
N THR A 682 -14.11 -2.04 -4.64
CA THR A 682 -14.30 -3.04 -3.57
C THR A 682 -15.71 -3.58 -3.53
N ARG A 683 -16.54 -3.14 -4.48
CA ARG A 683 -17.87 -3.67 -4.69
C ARG A 683 -17.78 -5.17 -5.00
N ASP A 684 -18.58 -5.95 -4.28
CA ASP A 684 -18.84 -7.35 -4.66
C ASP A 684 -19.65 -7.43 -5.93
N ASP A 685 -19.37 -8.43 -6.74
CA ASP A 685 -20.24 -8.81 -7.85
C ASP A 685 -20.62 -10.29 -7.83
N VAL A 686 -21.44 -10.71 -8.78
CA VAL A 686 -21.85 -12.10 -8.95
C VAL A 686 -21.33 -12.59 -10.29
N SER A 687 -20.53 -13.65 -10.26
CA SER A 687 -20.20 -14.40 -11.45
C SER A 687 -21.19 -15.51 -11.71
N LYS A 688 -21.57 -15.70 -12.97
CA LYS A 688 -22.33 -16.88 -13.41
C LYS A 688 -21.47 -17.72 -14.33
N MET A 689 -21.27 -18.98 -13.98
CA MET A 689 -20.62 -20.01 -14.78
C MET A 689 -21.63 -21.09 -15.14
N ALA A 690 -22.22 -21.02 -16.34
CA ALA A 690 -23.37 -21.85 -16.72
C ALA A 690 -24.51 -21.81 -15.66
N PHE A 691 -24.70 -22.89 -14.89
CA PHE A 691 -25.70 -23.00 -13.83
C PHE A 691 -25.18 -22.65 -12.43
N LEU A 692 -23.87 -22.44 -12.26
CA LEU A 692 -23.26 -22.08 -10.99
C LEU A 692 -23.20 -20.56 -10.84
N THR A 693 -23.55 -20.06 -9.66
CA THR A 693 -23.39 -18.66 -9.30
C THR A 693 -22.40 -18.57 -8.15
N MET A 694 -21.47 -17.61 -8.24
CA MET A 694 -20.45 -17.39 -7.23
C MET A 694 -20.25 -15.90 -7.00
N THR A 695 -20.13 -15.48 -5.75
CA THR A 695 -19.83 -14.09 -5.42
C THR A 695 -18.37 -13.78 -5.75
N LEU A 696 -18.16 -12.77 -6.59
CA LEU A 696 -16.88 -12.14 -6.81
C LEU A 696 -16.64 -11.10 -5.73
N HIS A 697 -16.14 -11.55 -4.58
CA HIS A 697 -15.80 -10.64 -3.48
C HIS A 697 -14.77 -9.62 -3.94
N GLN A 698 -15.09 -8.34 -3.76
CA GLN A 698 -14.23 -7.22 -4.14
C GLN A 698 -13.73 -7.30 -5.59
N GLY A 699 -14.60 -7.78 -6.49
CA GLY A 699 -14.30 -7.82 -7.91
C GLY A 699 -14.16 -6.42 -8.50
N GLY A 700 -14.85 -5.45 -7.91
CA GLY A 700 -14.84 -4.06 -8.34
C GLY A 700 -15.80 -3.79 -9.50
N ALA A 701 -16.27 -2.56 -9.58
CA ALA A 701 -17.14 -2.09 -10.65
C ALA A 701 -16.89 -0.62 -10.95
N THR A 702 -17.30 -0.22 -12.15
CA THR A 702 -17.34 1.17 -12.63
C THR A 702 -18.76 1.51 -13.04
N ARG A 703 -19.21 2.70 -12.68
CA ARG A 703 -20.51 3.23 -13.09
C ARG A 703 -20.36 4.45 -13.97
N MET A 704 -21.10 4.48 -15.06
CA MET A 704 -21.13 5.58 -16.00
C MET A 704 -22.44 6.35 -15.85
N TYR A 705 -22.33 7.65 -15.59
CA TYR A 705 -23.44 8.57 -15.45
C TYR A 705 -23.42 9.59 -16.59
N ALA A 706 -24.59 10.06 -17.03
CA ALA A 706 -24.64 11.22 -17.93
C ALA A 706 -24.37 12.49 -17.13
N LEU A 707 -23.47 13.35 -17.61
CA LEU A 707 -23.29 14.68 -17.06
C LEU A 707 -24.26 15.62 -17.78
N THR A 708 -25.26 16.08 -17.05
CA THR A 708 -26.23 17.10 -17.49
C THR A 708 -26.33 18.17 -16.40
N SER A 709 -26.95 19.32 -16.71
CA SER A 709 -27.31 20.34 -15.72
C SER A 709 -28.27 19.86 -14.62
N ASP A 710 -28.79 18.64 -14.74
CA ASP A 710 -29.84 18.12 -13.87
C ASP A 710 -29.36 17.95 -12.42
N LEU A 711 -30.32 17.97 -11.48
CA LEU A 711 -30.08 17.82 -10.05
C LEU A 711 -29.58 16.42 -9.66
N GLN A 712 -29.67 15.43 -10.56
CA GLN A 712 -29.16 14.08 -10.32
C GLN A 712 -28.71 13.43 -11.64
N PRO A 713 -27.40 13.16 -11.82
CA PRO A 713 -26.89 12.46 -12.99
C PRO A 713 -27.55 11.07 -13.16
N PRO A 714 -28.18 10.76 -14.30
CA PRO A 714 -28.77 9.44 -14.54
C PRO A 714 -27.67 8.40 -14.79
N LEU A 715 -27.84 7.20 -14.21
CA LEU A 715 -26.96 6.07 -14.47
C LEU A 715 -27.23 5.50 -15.87
N LEU A 716 -26.20 5.48 -16.71
CA LEU A 716 -26.26 4.96 -18.07
C LEU A 716 -25.87 3.49 -18.10
N SER A 717 -24.68 3.18 -17.59
CA SER A 717 -24.06 1.87 -17.76
C SER A 717 -23.23 1.44 -16.57
N THR A 718 -23.00 0.13 -16.42
CA THR A 718 -22.16 -0.46 -15.38
C THR A 718 -21.17 -1.45 -16.01
N PHE A 719 -19.95 -1.44 -15.50
CA PHE A 719 -18.87 -2.36 -15.85
C PHE A 719 -18.44 -3.09 -14.58
N SER A 720 -18.23 -4.39 -14.69
CA SER A 720 -17.94 -5.27 -13.56
C SER A 720 -16.70 -6.11 -13.82
N GLY A 721 -15.85 -6.22 -12.80
CA GLY A 721 -14.69 -7.11 -12.83
C GLY A 721 -15.10 -8.58 -12.75
N ASP A 722 -14.33 -9.45 -13.39
CA ASP A 722 -14.59 -10.89 -13.51
C ASP A 722 -13.80 -11.75 -12.52
N ARG A 723 -12.99 -11.14 -11.65
CA ARG A 723 -12.21 -11.87 -10.64
C ARG A 723 -12.26 -11.26 -9.27
N ARG A 724 -12.29 -12.15 -8.27
CA ARG A 724 -12.22 -11.80 -6.84
C ARG A 724 -10.98 -10.95 -6.58
N PHE A 725 -11.15 -9.92 -5.76
CA PHE A 725 -10.09 -9.00 -5.33
C PHE A 725 -9.38 -8.23 -6.45
N SER A 726 -9.85 -8.27 -7.70
CA SER A 726 -9.15 -7.67 -8.84
C SER A 726 -9.14 -6.14 -8.83
N ARG A 727 -10.00 -5.51 -8.01
CA ARG A 727 -10.15 -4.05 -7.88
C ARG A 727 -10.46 -3.37 -9.20
N PHE A 728 -11.29 -4.00 -10.03
CA PHE A 728 -11.72 -3.41 -11.28
C PHE A 728 -12.39 -2.05 -11.05
N GLY A 729 -11.97 -1.03 -11.81
CA GLY A 729 -12.44 0.34 -11.63
C GLY A 729 -11.69 1.12 -10.56
N GLY A 730 -10.59 0.58 -10.01
CA GLY A 730 -9.74 1.31 -9.06
C GLY A 730 -9.00 2.50 -9.67
N VAL A 731 -8.71 2.44 -10.97
CA VAL A 731 -8.17 3.53 -11.78
C VAL A 731 -9.01 3.61 -13.05
N LEU A 732 -9.37 4.84 -13.43
CA LEU A 732 -10.23 5.17 -14.55
C LEU A 732 -9.60 6.30 -15.33
N HIS A 733 -9.72 6.25 -16.65
CA HIS A 733 -9.32 7.34 -17.53
C HIS A 733 -10.18 7.31 -18.78
N LEU A 734 -10.50 8.50 -19.28
CA LEU A 734 -11.17 8.72 -20.55
C LEU A 734 -10.25 9.59 -21.39
N SER A 735 -9.94 9.14 -22.59
CA SER A 735 -9.17 9.91 -23.55
C SER A 735 -9.41 9.35 -24.93
N ASP A 736 -9.59 10.23 -25.89
CA ASP A 736 -9.49 9.94 -27.30
C ASP A 736 -8.08 9.43 -27.61
N LEU A 737 -7.95 8.15 -27.92
CA LEU A 737 -6.66 7.48 -28.19
C LEU A 737 -6.38 7.37 -29.69
N ASP A 738 -7.39 7.40 -30.54
CA ASP A 738 -7.27 7.27 -31.99
C ASP A 738 -7.63 8.55 -32.79
N ASP A 739 -7.85 9.66 -32.08
CA ASP A 739 -8.15 11.00 -32.60
C ASP A 739 -9.44 11.04 -33.44
N ASP A 740 -10.43 10.24 -33.03
CA ASP A 740 -11.71 10.11 -33.73
C ASP A 740 -12.81 11.04 -33.19
N GLY A 741 -12.52 11.81 -32.14
CA GLY A 741 -13.41 12.73 -31.45
C GLY A 741 -14.28 12.07 -30.37
N VAL A 742 -14.09 10.79 -30.09
CA VAL A 742 -14.78 10.02 -29.05
C VAL A 742 -13.73 9.45 -28.10
N ASP A 743 -13.96 9.56 -26.79
CA ASP A 743 -13.01 9.06 -25.81
C ASP A 743 -13.12 7.53 -25.64
N GLU A 744 -11.98 6.84 -25.64
CA GLU A 744 -11.89 5.47 -25.15
C GLU A 744 -12.04 5.42 -23.63
N ILE A 745 -12.73 4.38 -23.15
CA ILE A 745 -12.89 4.13 -21.71
C ILE A 745 -11.79 3.17 -21.28
N ILE A 746 -10.87 3.67 -20.45
CA ILE A 746 -9.78 2.88 -19.88
C ILE A 746 -10.11 2.51 -18.44
N VAL A 747 -10.15 1.22 -18.13
CA VAL A 747 -10.42 0.70 -16.79
C VAL A 747 -9.30 -0.23 -16.35
N ALA A 748 -8.69 0.05 -15.21
CA ALA A 748 -7.67 -0.84 -14.63
C ALA A 748 -8.26 -1.81 -13.59
N ALA A 749 -7.66 -2.98 -13.51
CA ALA A 749 -7.83 -3.97 -12.44
C ALA A 749 -6.44 -4.39 -11.93
N PRO A 750 -5.82 -3.59 -11.03
CA PRO A 750 -4.40 -3.75 -10.69
C PRO A 750 -4.04 -5.05 -10.00
N LEU A 751 -5.01 -5.68 -9.32
CA LEU A 751 -4.82 -6.94 -8.57
C LEU A 751 -5.42 -8.13 -9.32
N ARG A 752 -5.63 -7.99 -10.63
CA ARG A 752 -6.16 -9.08 -11.44
C ARG A 752 -5.12 -10.18 -11.65
N ILE A 753 -5.47 -11.39 -11.23
CA ILE A 753 -4.79 -12.66 -11.57
C ILE A 753 -5.01 -13.08 -13.03
N ALA A 754 -3.98 -13.65 -13.67
CA ALA A 754 -4.09 -14.21 -15.03
C ALA A 754 -5.02 -15.43 -15.13
N ASP A 755 -4.84 -16.45 -14.28
CA ASP A 755 -5.65 -17.68 -14.26
C ASP A 755 -6.45 -17.76 -12.94
N VAL A 756 -7.65 -18.36 -12.99
CA VAL A 756 -8.46 -18.70 -11.81
C VAL A 756 -7.67 -19.60 -10.85
N THR A 757 -6.74 -20.41 -11.37
CA THR A 757 -5.81 -21.22 -10.56
C THR A 757 -4.75 -20.40 -9.86
N SER A 758 -4.29 -19.29 -10.46
CA SER A 758 -3.45 -18.30 -9.79
C SER A 758 -4.19 -17.63 -8.63
N GLY A 759 -5.53 -17.63 -8.63
CA GLY A 759 -6.34 -17.24 -7.48
C GLY A 759 -6.21 -18.16 -6.27
N LEU A 760 -5.63 -19.35 -6.45
CA LEU A 760 -5.27 -20.30 -5.38
C LEU A 760 -3.82 -20.10 -4.88
N ILE A 761 -3.00 -19.34 -5.61
CA ILE A 761 -1.55 -19.17 -5.38
C ILE A 761 -1.19 -17.68 -5.18
N GLY A 762 -2.14 -16.77 -5.41
CA GLY A 762 -1.92 -15.34 -5.57
C GLY A 762 -1.28 -14.99 -6.92
N GLY A 763 -1.62 -13.80 -7.42
CA GLY A 763 -1.04 -13.25 -8.65
C GLY A 763 -1.52 -11.82 -8.87
N GLU A 764 -0.59 -10.87 -8.97
CA GLU A 764 -0.90 -9.46 -9.16
C GLU A 764 -0.35 -8.99 -10.49
N ASP A 765 -0.69 -9.74 -11.56
CA ASP A 765 -0.25 -9.40 -12.90
C ASP A 765 -0.79 -8.01 -13.26
N GLY A 766 -2.05 -7.76 -12.91
CA GLY A 766 -2.76 -6.53 -13.24
C GLY A 766 -3.16 -6.51 -14.71
N ARG A 767 -4.31 -5.90 -15.02
CA ARG A 767 -4.73 -5.68 -16.40
C ARG A 767 -5.34 -4.30 -16.56
N VAL A 768 -5.18 -3.74 -17.75
CA VAL A 768 -5.86 -2.52 -18.17
C VAL A 768 -6.70 -2.83 -19.40
N TYR A 769 -7.97 -2.45 -19.35
CA TYR A 769 -8.95 -2.68 -20.40
C TYR A 769 -9.22 -1.38 -21.11
N VAL A 770 -9.16 -1.39 -22.44
CA VAL A 770 -9.54 -0.27 -23.29
C VAL A 770 -10.83 -0.66 -24.00
N TYR A 771 -11.92 0.05 -23.71
CA TYR A 771 -13.21 -0.11 -24.38
C TYR A 771 -13.42 1.02 -25.38
N ASN A 772 -13.91 0.67 -26.56
CA ASN A 772 -14.19 1.63 -27.61
C ASN A 772 -15.35 2.57 -27.20
N GLY A 773 -15.14 3.88 -27.28
CA GLY A 773 -16.15 4.89 -26.92
C GLY A 773 -17.38 4.88 -27.83
N LYS A 774 -17.26 4.38 -29.07
CA LYS A 774 -18.35 4.30 -30.06
C LYS A 774 -19.30 3.12 -29.84
N GLU A 775 -18.86 2.09 -29.12
CA GLU A 775 -19.64 0.86 -28.88
C GLU A 775 -20.36 0.86 -27.52
N THR A 776 -20.56 2.04 -26.90
CA THR A 776 -21.17 2.13 -25.57
C THR A 776 -22.68 1.97 -25.61
N THR A 777 -23.22 1.13 -24.72
CA THR A 777 -24.66 0.80 -24.65
C THR A 777 -25.19 0.92 -23.23
N LEU A 778 -26.51 1.14 -23.09
CA LEU A 778 -27.18 1.23 -21.80
C LEU A 778 -27.19 -0.11 -21.07
N GLY A 779 -26.97 -0.06 -19.75
CA GLY A 779 -27.04 -1.23 -18.86
C GLY A 779 -25.68 -1.88 -18.58
N ASP A 780 -25.63 -3.21 -18.57
CA ASP A 780 -24.43 -3.97 -18.19
C ASP A 780 -23.50 -4.18 -19.40
N MET A 781 -22.41 -3.42 -19.44
CA MET A 781 -21.42 -3.42 -20.53
C MET A 781 -20.54 -4.67 -20.52
N THR A 782 -20.29 -5.22 -19.34
CA THR A 782 -19.47 -6.42 -19.14
C THR A 782 -20.29 -7.71 -19.07
N GLY A 783 -21.60 -7.61 -19.19
CA GLY A 783 -22.52 -8.73 -19.23
C GLY A 783 -22.69 -9.33 -20.63
N LYS A 784 -23.58 -10.34 -20.74
CA LYS A 784 -23.92 -11.03 -22.00
C LYS A 784 -22.66 -11.48 -22.77
N CYS A 785 -21.96 -12.43 -22.17
CA CYS A 785 -20.69 -12.97 -22.65
C CYS A 785 -20.91 -14.07 -23.68
N LYS A 786 -19.94 -14.23 -24.60
CA LYS A 786 -19.90 -15.40 -25.49
C LYS A 786 -19.41 -16.62 -24.71
N SER A 787 -18.50 -16.40 -23.75
CA SER A 787 -18.12 -17.48 -22.84
C SER A 787 -19.24 -17.84 -21.87
N TRP A 788 -19.07 -19.00 -21.27
CA TRP A 788 -19.88 -19.52 -20.19
C TRP A 788 -19.73 -18.75 -18.87
N MET A 789 -18.87 -17.71 -18.81
CA MET A 789 -18.60 -16.89 -17.63
C MET A 789 -19.10 -15.46 -17.84
N THR A 790 -19.78 -14.92 -16.83
CA THR A 790 -20.14 -13.48 -16.73
C THR A 790 -19.73 -12.96 -15.36
N PRO A 791 -19.32 -11.69 -15.19
CA PRO A 791 -19.01 -10.72 -16.24
C PRO A 791 -17.75 -11.08 -17.05
N CYS A 792 -17.56 -10.50 -18.23
CA CYS A 792 -16.45 -10.76 -19.17
C CYS A 792 -15.82 -9.45 -19.71
N PRO A 793 -15.11 -8.69 -18.86
CA PRO A 793 -14.48 -7.43 -19.25
C PRO A 793 -13.48 -7.61 -20.41
N GLU A 794 -12.76 -8.74 -20.47
CA GLU A 794 -11.81 -9.05 -21.55
C GLU A 794 -12.46 -9.26 -22.91
N GLU A 795 -13.61 -9.93 -22.96
CA GLU A 795 -14.30 -10.19 -24.23
C GLU A 795 -14.80 -8.89 -24.85
N LYS A 796 -15.24 -7.96 -23.99
CA LYS A 796 -15.85 -6.68 -24.34
C LYS A 796 -14.83 -5.59 -24.63
N ALA A 797 -13.62 -5.72 -24.11
CA ALA A 797 -12.55 -4.77 -24.40
C ALA A 797 -12.10 -4.85 -25.86
N GLN A 798 -11.73 -3.70 -26.43
CA GLN A 798 -11.05 -3.61 -27.72
C GLN A 798 -9.61 -4.09 -27.56
N TYR A 799 -8.91 -3.59 -26.54
CA TYR A 799 -7.55 -3.99 -26.18
C TYR A 799 -7.46 -4.38 -24.70
N VAL A 800 -6.60 -5.35 -24.41
CA VAL A 800 -6.22 -5.73 -23.05
C VAL A 800 -4.72 -5.58 -22.91
N LEU A 801 -4.30 -4.61 -22.10
CA LEU A 801 -2.90 -4.34 -21.82
C LEU A 801 -2.45 -5.18 -20.63
N ILE A 802 -1.29 -5.81 -20.80
CA ILE A 802 -0.70 -6.74 -19.85
C ILE A 802 0.74 -6.31 -19.60
N SER A 803 1.16 -6.37 -18.33
CA SER A 803 2.53 -6.09 -17.95
C SER A 803 3.53 -7.06 -18.58
N PRO A 804 4.73 -6.62 -18.97
CA PRO A 804 5.82 -7.52 -19.29
C PRO A 804 6.35 -8.27 -18.05
N GLU A 805 6.09 -7.77 -16.84
CA GLU A 805 6.51 -8.37 -15.58
C GLU A 805 5.31 -8.94 -14.80
N ALA A 806 5.39 -10.22 -14.42
CA ALA A 806 4.38 -10.86 -13.56
C ALA A 806 4.38 -10.27 -12.15
N SER A 807 3.23 -10.27 -11.48
CA SER A 807 3.09 -9.77 -10.10
C SER A 807 3.53 -8.32 -9.88
N SER A 808 3.41 -7.47 -10.90
CA SER A 808 3.91 -6.09 -10.90
C SER A 808 2.85 -5.04 -10.53
N ARG A 809 1.61 -5.46 -10.26
CA ARG A 809 0.46 -4.60 -9.94
C ARG A 809 0.20 -3.56 -11.03
N PHE A 810 0.18 -4.03 -12.27
CA PHE A 810 0.05 -3.21 -13.46
C PHE A 810 -1.32 -2.53 -13.57
N GLY A 811 -1.32 -1.25 -13.92
CA GLY A 811 -2.53 -0.42 -13.91
C GLY A 811 -2.79 0.29 -12.58
N SER A 812 -1.79 0.33 -11.68
CA SER A 812 -1.89 1.01 -10.38
C SER A 812 -2.13 2.52 -10.47
N SER A 813 -1.69 3.14 -11.56
CA SER A 813 -2.05 4.48 -12.03
C SER A 813 -1.82 4.51 -13.55
N LEU A 814 -2.44 5.46 -14.25
CA LEU A 814 -2.22 5.65 -15.67
C LEU A 814 -2.55 7.09 -16.09
N ILE A 815 -1.97 7.53 -17.20
CA ILE A 815 -2.21 8.84 -17.81
C ILE A 815 -2.02 8.75 -19.32
N THR A 816 -2.62 9.68 -20.06
CA THR A 816 -2.30 9.86 -21.48
C THR A 816 -1.35 11.02 -21.68
N VAL A 817 -0.40 10.85 -22.59
CA VAL A 817 0.53 11.89 -23.03
C VAL A 817 0.28 12.11 -24.52
N ARG A 818 -0.08 13.33 -24.87
CA ARG A 818 -0.42 13.70 -26.25
C ARG A 818 0.81 14.27 -26.96
N SER A 819 1.02 13.83 -28.19
CA SER A 819 1.98 14.41 -29.13
C SER A 819 1.29 14.64 -30.47
N LYS A 820 1.91 15.38 -31.40
CA LYS A 820 1.32 15.61 -32.73
C LYS A 820 1.11 14.31 -33.53
N ALA A 821 1.98 13.32 -33.36
CA ALA A 821 1.96 12.11 -34.18
C ALA A 821 1.25 10.93 -33.51
N LYS A 822 1.24 10.86 -32.16
CA LYS A 822 0.80 9.68 -31.41
C LYS A 822 0.19 10.05 -30.06
N ASN A 823 -0.89 9.36 -29.68
CA ASN A 823 -1.42 9.36 -28.32
C ASN A 823 -0.82 8.18 -27.56
N GLN A 824 -0.07 8.48 -26.49
CA GLN A 824 0.56 7.46 -25.67
C GLN A 824 -0.17 7.28 -24.36
N VAL A 825 -0.32 6.03 -23.93
CA VAL A 825 -0.83 5.67 -22.61
C VAL A 825 0.34 5.19 -21.77
N VAL A 826 0.60 5.87 -20.66
CA VAL A 826 1.63 5.50 -19.70
C VAL A 826 0.97 4.80 -18.53
N ILE A 827 1.40 3.59 -18.21
CA ILE A 827 0.78 2.74 -17.19
C ILE A 827 1.81 2.36 -16.14
N ALA A 828 1.51 2.63 -14.88
CA ALA A 828 2.38 2.28 -13.77
C ALA A 828 2.17 0.83 -13.32
N ALA A 829 3.28 0.11 -13.23
CA ALA A 829 3.44 -1.15 -12.52
C ALA A 829 4.02 -0.85 -11.13
N GLY A 830 3.16 -0.46 -10.18
CA GLY A 830 3.57 0.11 -8.89
C GLY A 830 4.36 -0.83 -7.98
N ARG A 831 4.42 -2.13 -8.29
CA ARG A 831 5.21 -3.14 -7.56
C ARG A 831 6.24 -3.84 -8.45
N SER A 832 6.47 -3.32 -9.64
CA SER A 832 7.55 -3.79 -10.50
C SER A 832 8.88 -3.80 -9.73
N SER A 833 9.64 -4.88 -9.94
CA SER A 833 11.02 -4.99 -9.50
C SER A 833 12.01 -4.83 -10.66
N LEU A 834 11.55 -4.30 -11.79
CA LEU A 834 12.40 -3.89 -12.90
C LEU A 834 13.37 -2.80 -12.42
N GLY A 835 14.66 -3.01 -12.61
CA GLY A 835 15.71 -2.14 -12.07
C GLY A 835 16.05 -2.44 -10.61
N ALA A 836 15.10 -2.30 -9.68
CA ALA A 836 15.30 -2.58 -8.26
C ALA A 836 14.04 -3.13 -7.56
N ARG A 837 14.20 -3.85 -6.45
CA ARG A 837 13.07 -4.50 -5.75
C ARG A 837 12.00 -3.49 -5.36
N LEU A 838 10.78 -3.70 -5.86
CA LEU A 838 9.59 -2.89 -5.56
C LEU A 838 9.82 -1.39 -5.80
N SER A 839 10.72 -1.03 -6.72
CA SER A 839 10.95 0.36 -7.11
C SER A 839 9.76 0.94 -7.87
N GLY A 840 8.95 0.10 -8.50
CA GLY A 840 7.95 0.51 -9.48
C GLY A 840 8.57 0.74 -10.86
N ALA A 841 7.74 0.64 -11.89
CA ALA A 841 8.10 0.91 -13.28
C ALA A 841 6.91 1.51 -14.03
N LEU A 842 7.20 2.18 -15.14
CA LEU A 842 6.21 2.70 -16.08
C LEU A 842 6.37 1.99 -17.41
N HIS A 843 5.27 1.69 -18.06
CA HIS A 843 5.26 1.12 -19.40
C HIS A 843 4.47 2.02 -20.34
N VAL A 844 5.08 2.41 -21.45
CA VAL A 844 4.51 3.30 -22.45
C VAL A 844 3.91 2.46 -23.58
N TYR A 845 2.65 2.70 -23.90
CA TYR A 845 1.95 2.10 -25.03
C TYR A 845 1.51 3.21 -25.99
N SER A 846 1.51 2.94 -27.29
CA SER A 846 1.10 3.91 -28.30
C SER A 846 -0.14 3.42 -29.02
N PHE A 847 -1.08 4.34 -29.26
CA PHE A 847 -2.30 4.12 -30.03
C PHE A 847 -2.41 5.22 -31.10
N GLY A 848 -3.06 4.91 -32.23
CA GLY A 848 -3.14 5.78 -33.41
C GLY A 848 -2.74 5.06 -34.71
N SER A 849 -3.16 5.59 -35.86
CA SER A 849 -2.90 4.99 -37.19
C SER A 849 -1.43 5.10 -37.59
N ASP A 850 -0.78 3.96 -37.84
CA ASP A 850 0.41 3.89 -38.69
C ASP A 850 0.04 4.12 -40.17
#